data_AF-A0A6M1TY16-F1
#
_entry.id   AF-A0A6M1TY16-F1
#
_cell.length_a   1.000
_cell.length_b   1.000
_cell.length_c   1.000
_cell.angle_alpha   90.00
_cell.angle_beta   90.00
_cell.angle_gamma   90.00
#
_symmetry.space_group_name_H-M   'P 1'
#
loop_
_entity.id
_entity.type
_entity.pdbx_description
1 polymer ?
#
loop_
_entity_poly.entity_id
_entity_poly.type
_entity_poly.pdbx_seq_one_letter_code
_entity_poly.pdbx_strand_id
1 'polypeptide(L)'
;MSDITTHLLLPYILASQAQKHVTHNEALRLLDAMVQLSVLDRNRAAPPVSPTDGDRHIVASGATGLWAGWDLNVAFWVDGVWMRLVPRPGWLSWIAAEQAIVVWNGSAWDLVGEPVDVSDAVFSLVNDADPTKKAVFSLSGIGTGTTRTFALPNTSSELAILAGTQTFTGNKTFSGSLTASGAVSITGTLTASGTVTVSAAAASIGTAITTATYGMGTGVNPTGVTKTLNLGTGGASGSTTVVNIGSATAGAGGTTVVNTPTVTFANAVTQVGMPQANLTAQLLGLGGATADSYNRVSVNTPALLFNNAGAGIEATVNKAAAGNDAAFAFKTGFSARALIGLLASDDFSVKVSPNGSDFFDAVKIDRTNGRVELPEPLLLPAHDAAPAPPPAGRIALYGRNRAGTGWVDVQRPSGRHFPLQPHFGVNRVATWSPSVSTTVTTDGMPRTAVGTVATPTLATTGLAASIRRWRVTSAATANAAAEERSAGWVCWRGNAEGLGGWNYVNRLSLTTLQATGMGFFGLYGSVAALATTLTLSTVVNCIGIGFQRGTHANWQLVHNDGTGAPTLIDLGASFPVASLTNVLTLYIAATPNGADIGVRLVEEVSGAAVEFTITTDMPAATQLLSPRNYMNNGATAAAVAYDCAGVYLETDY
;
A
#
# COMPACT_ATOMS: atom_id res chain seq x y z
N MET A 1 -103.10 -51.31 89.44
CA MET A 1 -102.87 -50.01 88.78
C MET A 1 -101.78 -49.31 89.55
N SER A 2 -100.83 -48.68 88.87
CA SER A 2 -99.82 -47.81 89.49
C SER A 2 -100.50 -46.61 90.14
N ASP A 3 -100.03 -46.16 91.30
CA ASP A 3 -100.50 -44.94 91.96
C ASP A 3 -99.73 -43.68 91.51
N ILE A 4 -98.82 -43.79 90.53
CA ILE A 4 -97.96 -42.70 90.01
C ILE A 4 -97.79 -42.73 88.46
N THR A 5 -97.41 -41.61 87.84
CA THR A 5 -96.97 -41.51 86.42
C THR A 5 -95.56 -42.07 86.20
N THR A 6 -95.19 -42.35 84.94
CA THR A 6 -94.03 -43.19 84.62
C THR A 6 -92.71 -42.42 84.53
N HIS A 7 -92.68 -41.23 83.93
CA HIS A 7 -91.45 -40.45 83.75
C HIS A 7 -91.21 -39.43 84.88
N LEU A 8 -92.26 -38.72 85.26
CA LEU A 8 -92.24 -37.63 86.24
C LEU A 8 -92.59 -38.10 87.66
N LEU A 9 -93.02 -39.36 87.83
CA LEU A 9 -93.37 -39.98 89.12
C LEU A 9 -94.45 -39.19 89.90
N LEU A 10 -95.41 -38.60 89.19
CA LEU A 10 -96.46 -37.77 89.79
C LEU A 10 -97.60 -38.65 90.35
N PRO A 11 -98.09 -38.42 91.58
CA PRO A 11 -99.14 -39.25 92.19
C PRO A 11 -100.52 -39.06 91.55
N TYR A 12 -101.24 -40.16 91.35
CA TYR A 12 -102.64 -40.17 90.90
C TYR A 12 -103.62 -39.97 92.06
N ILE A 13 -104.79 -39.38 91.76
CA ILE A 13 -105.87 -39.21 92.74
C ILE A 13 -106.65 -40.51 92.91
N LEU A 14 -106.81 -41.01 94.15
CA LEU A 14 -107.56 -42.23 94.50
C LEU A 14 -109.09 -42.06 94.34
N ALA A 15 -109.78 -43.15 93.99
CA ALA A 15 -111.20 -43.14 93.68
C ALA A 15 -112.10 -43.06 94.94
N SER A 16 -112.71 -41.90 95.24
CA SER A 16 -113.91 -41.82 96.12
C SER A 16 -114.64 -40.45 96.17
N GLN A 17 -114.25 -39.43 95.40
CA GLN A 17 -114.96 -38.13 95.37
C GLN A 17 -115.41 -37.71 93.95
N ALA A 18 -116.68 -37.98 93.62
CA ALA A 18 -117.38 -37.44 92.45
C ALA A 18 -116.67 -37.56 91.09
N GLN A 19 -115.94 -38.66 90.85
CA GLN A 19 -115.24 -38.97 89.60
C GLN A 19 -114.19 -37.95 89.09
N LYS A 20 -113.77 -36.96 89.90
CA LYS A 20 -112.73 -35.98 89.50
C LYS A 20 -111.36 -36.59 89.18
N HIS A 21 -111.07 -37.78 89.73
CA HIS A 21 -109.84 -38.52 89.48
C HIS A 21 -109.71 -38.94 88.01
N VAL A 22 -110.80 -39.08 87.26
CA VAL A 22 -110.76 -39.55 85.86
C VAL A 22 -110.07 -38.51 84.97
N THR A 23 -110.63 -37.30 84.89
CA THR A 23 -110.11 -36.25 83.98
C THR A 23 -108.76 -35.69 84.42
N HIS A 24 -108.51 -35.59 85.74
CA HIS A 24 -107.23 -35.08 86.22
C HIS A 24 -106.09 -36.08 86.01
N ASN A 25 -106.31 -37.37 86.30
CA ASN A 25 -105.27 -38.38 86.05
C ASN A 25 -105.00 -38.55 84.55
N GLU A 26 -105.99 -38.34 83.68
CA GLU A 26 -105.79 -38.27 82.22
C GLU A 26 -104.89 -37.10 81.80
N ALA A 27 -105.09 -35.90 82.37
CA ALA A 27 -104.21 -34.75 82.11
C ALA A 27 -102.77 -34.99 82.59
N LEU A 28 -102.59 -35.64 83.75
CA LEU A 28 -101.27 -36.00 84.27
C LEU A 28 -100.55 -37.00 83.35
N ARG A 29 -101.25 -37.97 82.76
CA ARG A 29 -100.68 -38.91 81.76
C ARG A 29 -100.15 -38.19 80.52
N LEU A 30 -100.90 -37.22 79.98
CA LEU A 30 -100.46 -36.46 78.80
C LEU A 30 -99.26 -35.56 79.12
N LEU A 31 -99.26 -34.93 80.30
CA LEU A 31 -98.16 -34.07 80.73
C LEU A 31 -96.86 -34.86 80.90
N ASP A 32 -96.93 -36.06 81.49
CA ASP A 32 -95.80 -36.97 81.68
C ASP A 32 -95.12 -37.37 80.37
N ALA A 33 -95.90 -37.51 79.30
CA ALA A 33 -95.39 -37.90 77.99
C ALA A 33 -94.75 -36.73 77.22
N MET A 34 -95.29 -35.51 77.37
CA MET A 34 -94.89 -34.33 76.59
C MET A 34 -93.74 -33.53 77.20
N VAL A 35 -93.67 -33.43 78.53
CA VAL A 35 -92.63 -32.64 79.20
C VAL A 35 -91.29 -33.36 79.08
N GLN A 36 -90.24 -32.61 78.73
CA GLN A 36 -88.92 -33.18 78.44
C GLN A 36 -89.03 -34.33 77.43
N LEU A 37 -89.68 -34.05 76.30
CA LEU A 37 -89.97 -35.04 75.27
C LEU A 37 -88.68 -35.72 74.80
N SER A 38 -88.58 -37.00 75.15
CA SER A 38 -87.52 -37.88 74.73
C SER A 38 -88.15 -39.14 74.16
N VAL A 39 -87.78 -39.47 72.94
CA VAL A 39 -88.30 -40.64 72.22
C VAL A 39 -87.16 -41.62 71.97
N LEU A 40 -87.48 -42.91 71.96
CA LEU A 40 -86.50 -43.97 71.72
C LEU A 40 -85.96 -43.90 70.29
N ASP A 41 -86.87 -43.78 69.32
CA ASP A 41 -86.54 -43.68 67.91
C ASP A 41 -87.61 -42.85 67.15
N ARG A 42 -87.28 -42.50 65.90
CA ARG A 42 -88.18 -41.84 64.95
C ARG A 42 -88.39 -42.58 63.62
N ASN A 43 -87.80 -43.76 63.48
CA ASN A 43 -87.73 -44.52 62.23
C ASN A 43 -88.66 -45.75 62.22
N ARG A 44 -89.47 -45.94 63.26
CA ARG A 44 -90.38 -47.08 63.38
C ARG A 44 -91.78 -46.70 62.92
N ALA A 45 -92.34 -47.53 62.05
CA ALA A 45 -93.69 -47.37 61.51
C ALA A 45 -94.75 -48.28 62.15
N ALA A 46 -94.37 -49.30 62.93
CA ALA A 46 -95.29 -50.22 63.60
C ALA A 46 -95.02 -50.29 65.12
N PRO A 47 -96.05 -50.44 65.97
CA PRO A 47 -95.86 -50.55 67.41
C PRO A 47 -94.98 -51.76 67.78
N PRO A 48 -94.03 -51.63 68.72
CA PRO A 48 -93.29 -52.78 69.24
C PRO A 48 -94.22 -53.84 69.83
N VAL A 49 -93.82 -55.12 69.72
CA VAL A 49 -94.61 -56.27 70.18
C VAL A 49 -94.69 -56.41 71.70
N SER A 50 -93.79 -55.75 72.43
CA SER A 50 -93.72 -55.77 73.90
C SER A 50 -93.28 -54.40 74.43
N PRO A 51 -94.14 -53.38 74.33
CA PRO A 51 -93.83 -52.04 74.82
C PRO A 51 -93.82 -52.00 76.35
N THR A 52 -92.87 -51.24 76.91
CA THR A 52 -92.86 -50.90 78.33
C THR A 52 -93.65 -49.62 78.58
N ASP A 53 -94.33 -49.58 79.72
CA ASP A 53 -95.01 -48.36 80.18
C ASP A 53 -93.98 -47.23 80.21
N GLY A 54 -94.26 -46.09 79.57
CA GLY A 54 -93.25 -45.04 79.37
C GLY A 54 -92.77 -44.89 77.92
N ASP A 55 -92.85 -45.95 77.10
CA ASP A 55 -92.22 -45.92 75.77
C ASP A 55 -92.81 -44.82 74.88
N ARG A 56 -91.93 -43.98 74.33
CA ARG A 56 -92.26 -42.90 73.40
C ARG A 56 -91.49 -43.05 72.10
N HIS A 57 -92.19 -42.93 70.98
CA HIS A 57 -91.62 -42.99 69.62
C HIS A 57 -92.15 -41.83 68.79
N ILE A 58 -91.33 -41.23 67.94
CA ILE A 58 -91.87 -40.49 66.79
C ILE A 58 -92.20 -41.54 65.73
N VAL A 59 -93.45 -41.57 65.28
CA VAL A 59 -93.87 -42.55 64.29
C VAL A 59 -93.31 -42.15 62.93
N ALA A 60 -92.59 -43.04 62.27
CA ALA A 60 -92.10 -42.81 60.92
C ALA A 60 -93.25 -42.67 59.92
N SER A 61 -92.99 -42.03 58.78
CA SER A 61 -93.95 -42.02 57.68
C SER A 61 -94.21 -43.47 57.18
N GLY A 62 -95.46 -43.77 56.83
CA GLY A 62 -95.95 -45.10 56.50
C GLY A 62 -96.47 -45.88 57.71
N ALA A 63 -97.05 -45.21 58.72
CA ALA A 63 -97.46 -45.85 59.97
C ALA A 63 -98.49 -47.00 59.78
N THR A 64 -98.30 -48.11 60.50
CA THR A 64 -99.10 -49.36 60.39
C THR A 64 -99.53 -49.89 61.77
N GLY A 65 -100.42 -50.89 61.78
CA GLY A 65 -100.93 -51.50 63.02
C GLY A 65 -101.71 -50.50 63.88
N LEU A 66 -101.50 -50.51 65.19
CA LEU A 66 -102.15 -49.57 66.11
C LEU A 66 -101.74 -48.10 65.89
N TRP A 67 -100.67 -47.85 65.13
CA TRP A 67 -100.19 -46.50 64.81
C TRP A 67 -100.67 -45.98 63.45
N ALA A 68 -101.54 -46.72 62.74
CA ALA A 68 -102.01 -46.29 61.41
C ALA A 68 -102.58 -44.85 61.43
N GLY A 69 -102.04 -43.99 60.57
CA GLY A 69 -102.40 -42.57 60.47
C GLY A 69 -101.76 -41.65 61.53
N TRP A 70 -100.68 -42.11 62.20
CA TRP A 70 -99.97 -41.34 63.23
C TRP A 70 -98.61 -40.84 62.74
N ASP A 71 -98.37 -40.83 61.43
CA ASP A 71 -97.12 -40.39 60.79
C ASP A 71 -96.60 -39.07 61.37
N LEU A 72 -95.32 -39.05 61.76
CA LEU A 72 -94.59 -37.92 62.34
C LEU A 72 -95.11 -37.44 63.71
N ASN A 73 -96.16 -38.05 64.25
CA ASN A 73 -96.67 -37.80 65.59
C ASN A 73 -95.88 -38.60 66.63
N VAL A 74 -96.02 -38.24 67.90
CA VAL A 74 -95.42 -38.99 69.00
C VAL A 74 -96.43 -40.03 69.49
N ALA A 75 -96.06 -41.30 69.44
CA ALA A 75 -96.79 -42.41 70.07
C ALA A 75 -96.23 -42.67 71.47
N PHE A 76 -97.09 -42.78 72.47
CA PHE A 76 -96.73 -43.03 73.87
C PHE A 76 -97.53 -44.20 74.45
N TRP A 77 -96.86 -45.17 75.10
CA TRP A 77 -97.49 -46.34 75.71
C TRP A 77 -97.73 -46.14 77.20
N VAL A 78 -99.00 -46.27 77.63
CA VAL A 78 -99.39 -46.17 79.04
C VAL A 78 -100.60 -47.04 79.35
N ASP A 79 -100.63 -47.66 80.54
CA ASP A 79 -101.77 -48.44 81.07
C ASP A 79 -102.30 -49.51 80.08
N GLY A 80 -101.40 -50.07 79.27
CA GLY A 80 -101.71 -51.12 78.29
C GLY A 80 -102.29 -50.62 76.95
N VAL A 81 -102.26 -49.31 76.67
CA VAL A 81 -102.73 -48.72 75.40
C VAL A 81 -101.74 -47.71 74.81
N TRP A 82 -101.73 -47.59 73.48
CA TRP A 82 -101.00 -46.51 72.78
C TRP A 82 -101.86 -45.25 72.73
N MET A 83 -101.26 -44.11 73.05
CA MET A 83 -101.84 -42.79 72.90
C MET A 83 -101.05 -41.96 71.87
N ARG A 84 -101.74 -41.07 71.16
CA ARG A 84 -101.16 -40.18 70.13
C ARG A 84 -101.01 -38.76 70.63
N LEU A 85 -99.84 -38.17 70.43
CA LEU A 85 -99.54 -36.77 70.66
C LEU A 85 -99.15 -36.08 69.33
N VAL A 86 -99.86 -35.01 68.98
CA VAL A 86 -99.63 -34.27 67.73
C VAL A 86 -98.64 -33.12 67.96
N PRO A 87 -97.46 -33.08 67.30
CA PRO A 87 -96.47 -32.04 67.52
C PRO A 87 -96.91 -30.68 66.96
N ARG A 88 -96.41 -29.59 67.56
CA ARG A 88 -96.63 -28.21 67.09
C ARG A 88 -95.31 -27.55 66.69
N PRO A 89 -95.30 -26.59 65.74
CA PRO A 89 -94.06 -25.91 65.33
C PRO A 89 -93.27 -25.41 66.53
N GLY A 90 -91.96 -25.69 66.55
CA GLY A 90 -91.06 -25.38 67.65
C GLY A 90 -90.99 -26.44 68.76
N TRP A 91 -91.75 -27.54 68.67
CA TRP A 91 -91.53 -28.69 69.56
C TRP A 91 -90.12 -29.25 69.36
N LEU A 92 -89.45 -29.50 70.48
CA LEU A 92 -88.15 -30.13 70.53
C LEU A 92 -88.33 -31.56 71.04
N SER A 93 -87.60 -32.49 70.43
CA SER A 93 -87.54 -33.88 70.89
C SER A 93 -86.09 -34.33 70.89
N TRP A 94 -85.67 -34.97 71.98
CA TRP A 94 -84.43 -35.73 72.00
C TRP A 94 -84.71 -37.13 71.44
N ILE A 95 -83.94 -37.53 70.43
CA ILE A 95 -84.03 -38.88 69.85
C ILE A 95 -82.87 -39.71 70.40
N ALA A 96 -83.17 -40.65 71.29
CA ALA A 96 -82.14 -41.45 71.97
C ALA A 96 -81.28 -42.26 70.99
N ALA A 97 -81.89 -42.82 69.94
CA ALA A 97 -81.17 -43.58 68.90
C ALA A 97 -80.18 -42.75 68.06
N GLU A 98 -80.38 -41.43 67.93
CA GLU A 98 -79.57 -40.55 67.07
C GLU A 98 -78.62 -39.63 67.84
N GLN A 99 -78.78 -39.53 69.17
CA GLN A 99 -78.05 -38.58 70.01
C GLN A 99 -78.16 -37.13 69.50
N ALA A 100 -79.33 -36.76 68.97
CA ALA A 100 -79.58 -35.48 68.35
C ALA A 100 -80.90 -34.84 68.83
N ILE A 101 -80.90 -33.50 68.80
CA ILE A 101 -82.12 -32.69 69.00
C ILE A 101 -82.72 -32.42 67.64
N VAL A 102 -84.01 -32.67 67.52
CA VAL A 102 -84.80 -32.28 66.36
C VAL A 102 -85.85 -31.24 66.75
N VAL A 103 -86.14 -30.34 65.81
CA VAL A 103 -87.22 -29.36 65.93
C VAL A 103 -88.30 -29.63 64.89
N TRP A 104 -89.56 -29.61 65.30
CA TRP A 104 -90.67 -29.66 64.36
C TRP A 104 -90.83 -28.31 63.67
N ASN A 105 -90.59 -28.23 62.36
CA ASN A 105 -90.69 -26.99 61.59
C ASN A 105 -92.12 -26.69 61.09
N GLY A 106 -93.08 -27.61 61.31
CA GLY A 106 -94.44 -27.55 60.80
C GLY A 106 -94.77 -28.64 59.77
N SER A 107 -93.77 -29.23 59.12
CA SER A 107 -93.92 -30.31 58.13
C SER A 107 -92.92 -31.47 58.32
N ALA A 108 -91.79 -31.23 58.97
CA ALA A 108 -90.74 -32.22 59.25
C ALA A 108 -90.03 -31.96 60.59
N TRP A 109 -89.34 -33.00 61.07
CA TRP A 109 -88.42 -32.93 62.21
C TRP A 109 -86.99 -32.67 61.70
N ASP A 110 -86.55 -31.41 61.73
CA ASP A 110 -85.23 -30.98 61.23
C ASP A 110 -84.14 -31.08 62.31
N LEU A 111 -82.91 -31.37 61.88
CA LEU A 111 -81.72 -31.31 62.71
C LEU A 111 -81.35 -29.86 63.03
N VAL A 112 -80.80 -29.64 64.23
CA VAL A 112 -80.31 -28.33 64.67
C VAL A 112 -78.78 -28.40 64.83
N GLY A 113 -77.99 -27.66 64.01
CA GLY A 113 -76.56 -27.43 64.28
C GLY A 113 -75.48 -27.55 63.16
N GLU A 114 -75.77 -27.68 61.86
CA GLU A 114 -74.74 -27.86 60.78
C GLU A 114 -74.53 -26.61 59.86
N PRO A 115 -73.31 -26.33 59.31
CA PRO A 115 -73.01 -25.12 58.48
C PRO A 115 -73.41 -25.20 56.97
N VAL A 116 -73.60 -24.02 56.32
CA VAL A 116 -73.99 -23.81 54.89
C VAL A 116 -73.10 -22.72 54.23
N ASP A 117 -73.00 -22.65 52.89
CA ASP A 117 -72.21 -21.66 52.10
C ASP A 117 -72.43 -20.18 52.50
N VAL A 118 -71.41 -19.32 52.30
CA VAL A 118 -71.42 -17.88 52.66
C VAL A 118 -71.30 -16.97 51.43
N SER A 119 -72.15 -15.94 51.33
CA SER A 119 -72.16 -14.95 50.23
C SER A 119 -70.99 -13.96 50.28
N ASP A 120 -70.49 -13.57 49.11
CA ASP A 120 -69.44 -12.54 48.92
C ASP A 120 -69.85 -11.14 49.42
N ALA A 121 -71.14 -10.86 49.51
CA ALA A 121 -71.68 -9.63 50.11
C ALA A 121 -71.47 -9.56 51.64
N VAL A 122 -71.28 -10.72 52.29
CA VAL A 122 -71.25 -10.83 53.75
C VAL A 122 -69.85 -11.18 54.27
N PHE A 123 -69.00 -11.81 53.44
CA PHE A 123 -67.64 -12.16 53.81
C PHE A 123 -66.63 -11.04 53.50
N SER A 124 -65.99 -10.50 54.53
CA SER A 124 -64.85 -9.58 54.38
C SER A 124 -63.81 -9.83 55.46
N LEU A 125 -62.53 -9.67 55.11
CA LEU A 125 -61.44 -9.63 56.09
C LEU A 125 -61.29 -8.18 56.53
N VAL A 126 -61.54 -7.90 57.80
CA VAL A 126 -61.43 -6.55 58.40
C VAL A 126 -60.24 -6.51 59.34
N ASN A 127 -59.59 -5.36 59.46
CA ASN A 127 -58.61 -5.15 60.52
C ASN A 127 -59.34 -4.99 61.87
N ASP A 128 -58.89 -5.71 62.88
CA ASP A 128 -59.52 -5.74 64.21
C ASP A 128 -59.52 -4.37 64.92
N ALA A 129 -58.43 -3.60 64.74
CA ALA A 129 -58.28 -2.28 65.34
C ALA A 129 -58.90 -1.15 64.49
N ASP A 130 -59.15 -1.40 63.21
CA ASP A 130 -59.67 -0.40 62.26
C ASP A 130 -60.59 -1.05 61.22
N PRO A 131 -61.90 -1.15 61.51
CA PRO A 131 -62.87 -1.80 60.63
C PRO A 131 -63.01 -1.15 59.24
N THR A 132 -62.43 0.05 59.02
CA THR A 132 -62.42 0.70 57.71
C THR A 132 -61.39 0.07 56.75
N LYS A 133 -60.37 -0.60 57.28
CA LYS A 133 -59.39 -1.37 56.51
C LYS A 133 -59.91 -2.78 56.28
N LYS A 134 -60.43 -3.03 55.09
CA LYS A 134 -61.03 -4.32 54.72
C LYS A 134 -60.57 -4.82 53.35
N ALA A 135 -60.40 -6.13 53.23
CA ALA A 135 -60.28 -6.83 51.97
C ALA A 135 -61.58 -7.56 51.66
N VAL A 136 -62.15 -7.29 50.49
CA VAL A 136 -63.42 -7.87 50.01
C VAL A 136 -63.13 -8.70 48.77
N PHE A 137 -63.78 -9.86 48.66
CA PHE A 137 -63.66 -10.74 47.51
C PHE A 137 -64.85 -10.48 46.60
N SER A 138 -64.66 -9.75 45.49
CA SER A 138 -65.74 -9.50 44.54
C SER A 138 -65.86 -10.64 43.52
N LEU A 139 -67.04 -11.26 43.41
CA LEU A 139 -67.32 -12.24 42.36
C LEU A 139 -67.96 -11.63 41.11
N SER A 140 -68.20 -10.31 41.09
CA SER A 140 -68.91 -9.62 39.98
C SER A 140 -68.27 -9.76 38.60
N GLY A 141 -66.96 -10.04 38.55
CA GLY A 141 -66.22 -10.27 37.30
C GLY A 141 -66.26 -11.71 36.79
N ILE A 142 -66.92 -12.64 37.48
CA ILE A 142 -66.99 -14.05 37.11
C ILE A 142 -68.32 -14.33 36.40
N GLY A 143 -68.26 -14.91 35.20
CA GLY A 143 -69.46 -15.26 34.43
C GLY A 143 -70.29 -16.38 35.09
N THR A 144 -71.59 -16.42 34.77
CA THR A 144 -72.54 -17.42 35.29
C THR A 144 -72.02 -18.85 35.13
N GLY A 145 -72.18 -19.68 36.18
CA GLY A 145 -71.79 -21.10 36.18
C GLY A 145 -70.28 -21.37 36.23
N THR A 146 -69.45 -20.32 36.38
CA THR A 146 -68.00 -20.45 36.30
C THR A 146 -67.35 -20.51 37.68
N THR A 147 -66.57 -21.55 37.95
CA THR A 147 -65.75 -21.63 39.17
C THR A 147 -64.35 -21.07 38.89
N ARG A 148 -63.84 -20.25 39.82
CA ARG A 148 -62.43 -19.81 39.84
C ARG A 148 -61.79 -20.33 41.12
N THR A 149 -60.69 -21.06 40.97
CA THR A 149 -59.97 -21.62 42.12
C THR A 149 -58.74 -20.77 42.39
N PHE A 150 -58.67 -20.22 43.59
CA PHE A 150 -57.45 -19.63 44.12
C PHE A 150 -56.74 -20.68 44.97
N ALA A 151 -55.70 -21.31 44.40
CA ALA A 151 -54.91 -22.31 45.09
C ALA A 151 -53.71 -21.65 45.79
N LEU A 152 -53.63 -21.79 47.12
CA LEU A 152 -52.45 -21.40 47.88
C LEU A 152 -51.40 -22.51 47.76
N PRO A 153 -50.17 -22.21 47.32
CA PRO A 153 -49.08 -23.19 47.36
C PRO A 153 -48.69 -23.47 48.83
N ASN A 154 -47.99 -24.58 49.08
CA ASN A 154 -47.40 -24.88 50.41
C ASN A 154 -46.14 -24.01 50.67
N THR A 155 -46.28 -22.70 50.54
CA THR A 155 -45.27 -21.68 50.81
C THR A 155 -45.94 -20.33 51.01
N SER A 156 -45.30 -19.42 51.75
CA SER A 156 -45.76 -18.04 51.85
C SER A 156 -45.63 -17.33 50.49
N SER A 157 -46.67 -16.60 50.09
CA SER A 157 -46.69 -15.82 48.84
C SER A 157 -47.33 -14.45 49.06
N GLU A 158 -46.86 -13.46 48.32
CA GLU A 158 -47.47 -12.13 48.22
C GLU A 158 -48.33 -12.06 46.94
N LEU A 159 -49.50 -11.42 47.01
CA LEU A 159 -50.43 -11.28 45.89
C LEU A 159 -50.15 -9.99 45.11
N ALA A 160 -50.08 -10.10 43.78
CA ALA A 160 -49.92 -8.94 42.91
C ALA A 160 -51.21 -8.10 42.84
N ILE A 161 -51.13 -6.79 43.11
CA ILE A 161 -52.21 -5.81 42.89
C ILE A 161 -52.14 -5.15 41.51
N LEU A 162 -53.27 -4.60 41.05
CA LEU A 162 -53.45 -4.03 39.70
C LEU A 162 -52.85 -2.61 39.54
N ALA A 163 -52.68 -1.85 40.62
CA ALA A 163 -52.16 -0.49 40.59
C ALA A 163 -51.27 -0.20 41.80
N GLY A 164 -50.11 0.40 41.56
CA GLY A 164 -49.10 0.73 42.58
C GLY A 164 -47.76 0.00 42.35
N THR A 165 -46.68 0.56 42.90
CA THR A 165 -45.36 -0.10 42.86
C THR A 165 -45.38 -1.27 43.83
N GLN A 166 -45.03 -2.47 43.35
CA GLN A 166 -44.91 -3.67 44.17
C GLN A 166 -43.48 -4.18 44.16
N THR A 167 -42.99 -4.53 45.34
CA THR A 167 -41.69 -5.18 45.49
C THR A 167 -41.93 -6.64 45.82
N PHE A 168 -41.52 -7.54 44.94
CA PHE A 168 -41.51 -8.97 45.21
C PHE A 168 -40.14 -9.38 45.73
N THR A 169 -40.09 -10.11 46.85
CA THR A 169 -38.83 -10.64 47.38
C THR A 169 -38.55 -12.06 46.87
N GLY A 170 -37.29 -12.37 46.58
CA GLY A 170 -36.81 -13.68 46.09
C GLY A 170 -36.97 -13.93 44.58
N ASN A 171 -36.43 -15.06 44.10
CA ASN A 171 -36.44 -15.42 42.68
C ASN A 171 -37.87 -15.64 42.16
N LYS A 172 -38.18 -15.08 41.00
CA LYS A 172 -39.45 -15.31 40.28
C LYS A 172 -39.16 -15.91 38.91
N THR A 173 -39.87 -16.98 38.58
CA THR A 173 -39.78 -17.65 37.28
C THR A 173 -41.09 -17.44 36.55
N PHE A 174 -41.04 -16.78 35.38
CA PHE A 174 -42.17 -16.69 34.46
C PHE A 174 -41.98 -17.76 33.38
N SER A 175 -42.96 -18.65 33.21
CA SER A 175 -42.92 -19.71 32.19
C SER A 175 -43.27 -19.22 30.78
N GLY A 176 -43.41 -17.90 30.58
CA GLY A 176 -43.79 -17.26 29.32
C GLY A 176 -43.15 -15.87 29.15
N SER A 177 -43.60 -15.12 28.13
CA SER A 177 -43.06 -13.78 27.84
C SER A 177 -43.40 -12.78 28.94
N LEU A 178 -42.38 -12.07 29.45
CA LEU A 178 -42.55 -10.88 30.27
C LEU A 178 -42.66 -9.66 29.34
N THR A 179 -43.83 -9.05 29.24
CA THR A 179 -44.03 -7.80 28.50
C THR A 179 -44.09 -6.63 29.48
N ALA A 180 -43.10 -5.75 29.44
CA ALA A 180 -43.07 -4.52 30.23
C ALA A 180 -43.13 -3.30 29.30
N SER A 181 -44.00 -2.35 29.60
CA SER A 181 -44.13 -1.08 28.86
C SER A 181 -43.13 0.00 29.33
N GLY A 182 -42.29 -0.31 30.33
CA GLY A 182 -41.30 0.60 30.91
C GLY A 182 -39.93 -0.06 31.09
N ALA A 183 -39.01 0.65 31.75
CA ALA A 183 -37.65 0.16 31.97
C ALA A 183 -37.63 -1.12 32.83
N VAL A 184 -36.95 -2.16 32.33
CA VAL A 184 -36.65 -3.38 33.09
C VAL A 184 -35.20 -3.29 33.57
N SER A 185 -35.00 -3.27 34.88
CA SER A 185 -33.67 -3.32 35.50
C SER A 185 -33.41 -4.73 36.04
N ILE A 186 -32.35 -5.38 35.60
CA ILE A 186 -31.92 -6.70 36.08
C ILE A 186 -30.60 -6.54 36.82
N THR A 187 -30.61 -6.79 38.13
CA THR A 187 -29.39 -6.86 38.93
C THR A 187 -28.88 -8.30 38.93
N GLY A 188 -27.90 -8.63 38.08
CA GLY A 188 -27.34 -9.99 37.96
C GLY A 188 -27.13 -10.44 36.51
N THR A 189 -27.25 -11.74 36.26
CA THR A 189 -27.04 -12.35 34.92
C THR A 189 -28.35 -12.46 34.15
N LEU A 190 -28.40 -11.90 32.94
CA LEU A 190 -29.42 -12.19 31.94
C LEU A 190 -28.93 -13.34 31.05
N THR A 191 -29.66 -14.47 31.02
CA THR A 191 -29.39 -15.59 30.10
C THR A 191 -30.49 -15.63 29.04
N ALA A 192 -30.16 -15.31 27.79
CA ALA A 192 -31.08 -15.39 26.65
C ALA A 192 -30.60 -16.49 25.68
N SER A 193 -31.48 -17.44 25.35
CA SER A 193 -31.19 -18.53 24.40
C SER A 193 -31.43 -18.16 22.92
N GLY A 194 -31.80 -16.91 22.65
CA GLY A 194 -32.13 -16.38 21.32
C GLY A 194 -31.61 -14.95 21.13
N THR A 195 -32.23 -14.20 20.22
CA THR A 195 -31.81 -12.84 19.90
C THR A 195 -32.20 -11.84 20.99
N VAL A 196 -31.25 -11.01 21.42
CA VAL A 196 -31.52 -9.81 22.21
C VAL A 196 -31.50 -8.61 21.26
N THR A 197 -32.65 -7.97 21.07
CA THR A 197 -32.80 -6.78 20.21
C THR A 197 -32.99 -5.54 21.07
N VAL A 198 -32.15 -4.52 20.87
CA VAL A 198 -32.31 -3.21 21.50
C VAL A 198 -32.71 -2.20 20.42
N SER A 199 -33.98 -1.81 20.38
CA SER A 199 -34.52 -0.86 19.39
C SER A 199 -34.40 0.61 19.83
N ALA A 200 -33.60 0.89 20.88
CA ALA A 200 -33.40 2.24 21.38
C ALA A 200 -32.41 3.03 20.51
N ALA A 201 -32.53 4.36 20.50
CA ALA A 201 -31.61 5.25 19.78
C ALA A 201 -30.15 5.17 20.29
N ALA A 202 -29.96 4.73 21.55
CA ALA A 202 -28.66 4.47 22.14
C ALA A 202 -28.74 3.26 23.09
N ALA A 203 -27.70 2.44 23.09
CA ALA A 203 -27.52 1.33 24.02
C ALA A 203 -26.08 1.37 24.56
N SER A 204 -25.92 1.35 25.89
CA SER A 204 -24.62 1.21 26.52
C SER A 204 -24.45 -0.22 27.04
N ILE A 205 -23.31 -0.85 26.72
CA ILE A 205 -22.94 -2.15 27.27
C ILE A 205 -21.76 -1.92 28.20
N GLY A 206 -22.05 -1.97 29.50
CA GLY A 206 -21.05 -1.87 30.56
C GLY A 206 -20.60 -0.44 30.87
N THR A 207 -20.63 -0.09 32.15
CA THR A 207 -20.20 1.21 32.69
C THR A 207 -19.15 1.04 33.81
N ALA A 208 -18.51 -0.13 33.85
CA ALA A 208 -17.53 -0.46 34.88
C ALA A 208 -16.33 0.48 34.82
N ILE A 209 -15.93 0.99 35.98
CA ILE A 209 -14.75 1.86 36.18
C ILE A 209 -13.45 1.06 36.39
N THR A 210 -13.55 -0.26 36.49
CA THR A 210 -12.42 -1.22 36.59
C THR A 210 -12.37 -2.09 35.34
N THR A 211 -11.37 -2.98 35.24
CA THR A 211 -11.27 -3.94 34.13
C THR A 211 -12.56 -4.74 33.96
N ALA A 212 -13.14 -4.68 32.77
CA ALA A 212 -14.31 -5.47 32.39
C ALA A 212 -14.05 -6.20 31.06
N THR A 213 -14.38 -7.48 31.03
CA THR A 213 -14.23 -8.33 29.84
C THR A 213 -15.61 -8.60 29.25
N TYR A 214 -15.85 -8.15 28.02
CA TYR A 214 -17.08 -8.42 27.28
C TYR A 214 -16.80 -9.48 26.21
N GLY A 215 -17.24 -10.71 26.46
CA GLY A 215 -17.08 -11.81 25.50
C GLY A 215 -18.12 -11.74 24.38
N MET A 216 -17.69 -11.60 23.14
CA MET A 216 -18.55 -11.75 21.95
C MET A 216 -18.12 -13.01 21.19
N GLY A 217 -19.01 -13.99 21.07
CA GLY A 217 -18.76 -15.21 20.27
C GLY A 217 -17.75 -16.22 20.85
N THR A 218 -17.44 -16.17 22.14
CA THR A 218 -16.36 -16.92 22.83
C THR A 218 -16.51 -18.45 22.95
N GLY A 219 -17.44 -19.08 22.23
CA GLY A 219 -17.67 -20.53 22.24
C GLY A 219 -16.87 -21.30 21.19
N VAL A 220 -16.40 -22.51 21.51
CA VAL A 220 -15.74 -23.43 20.56
C VAL A 220 -16.63 -23.64 19.34
N ASN A 221 -16.06 -23.53 18.14
CA ASN A 221 -16.75 -23.88 16.90
C ASN A 221 -16.25 -25.25 16.38
N PRO A 222 -16.91 -26.35 16.74
CA PRO A 222 -16.47 -27.69 16.32
C PRO A 222 -16.62 -27.95 14.81
N THR A 223 -17.30 -27.07 14.06
CA THR A 223 -17.57 -27.25 12.62
C THR A 223 -16.86 -26.22 11.71
N GLY A 224 -16.01 -25.35 12.26
CA GLY A 224 -15.21 -24.41 11.48
C GLY A 224 -15.97 -23.24 10.84
N VAL A 225 -17.22 -22.98 11.25
CA VAL A 225 -18.03 -21.87 10.71
C VAL A 225 -17.49 -20.50 11.15
N THR A 226 -17.48 -19.53 10.24
CA THR A 226 -17.08 -18.14 10.56
C THR A 226 -18.02 -17.52 11.59
N LYS A 227 -17.47 -16.94 12.66
CA LYS A 227 -18.21 -16.07 13.58
C LYS A 227 -18.01 -14.63 13.13
N THR A 228 -19.10 -13.92 12.84
CA THR A 228 -19.06 -12.54 12.35
C THR A 228 -19.63 -11.60 13.40
N LEU A 229 -18.88 -10.56 13.74
CA LEU A 229 -19.40 -9.39 14.45
C LEU A 229 -19.67 -8.29 13.42
N ASN A 230 -20.95 -8.07 13.12
CA ASN A 230 -21.40 -7.00 12.24
C ASN A 230 -21.57 -5.71 13.05
N LEU A 231 -20.84 -4.64 12.70
CA LEU A 231 -20.98 -3.31 13.30
C LEU A 231 -21.47 -2.32 12.24
N GLY A 232 -22.60 -1.66 12.49
CA GLY A 232 -23.14 -0.62 11.60
C GLY A 232 -23.62 -1.08 10.22
N THR A 233 -24.07 -2.33 10.09
CA THR A 233 -24.60 -2.86 8.82
C THR A 233 -25.99 -2.30 8.51
N GLY A 234 -26.19 -1.68 7.33
CA GLY A 234 -27.52 -1.29 6.83
C GLY A 234 -27.79 0.21 6.62
N GLY A 235 -26.77 1.07 6.54
CA GLY A 235 -26.93 2.50 6.22
C GLY A 235 -27.32 2.77 4.76
N ALA A 236 -28.06 3.86 4.53
CA ALA A 236 -28.33 4.38 3.18
C ALA A 236 -27.07 5.05 2.59
N SER A 237 -27.08 5.37 1.30
CA SER A 237 -25.98 6.12 0.67
C SER A 237 -25.72 7.43 1.43
N GLY A 238 -24.45 7.65 1.82
CA GLY A 238 -24.04 8.80 2.64
C GLY A 238 -24.03 8.55 4.16
N SER A 239 -24.51 7.41 4.65
CA SER A 239 -24.39 7.06 6.07
C SER A 239 -22.94 6.79 6.46
N THR A 240 -22.51 7.35 7.60
CA THR A 240 -21.21 7.09 8.21
C THR A 240 -21.39 6.19 9.43
N THR A 241 -20.61 5.11 9.50
CA THR A 241 -20.48 4.30 10.73
C THR A 241 -19.16 4.65 11.37
N VAL A 242 -19.21 5.15 12.61
CA VAL A 242 -18.01 5.49 13.40
C VAL A 242 -17.88 4.48 14.54
N VAL A 243 -16.74 3.77 14.57
CA VAL A 243 -16.37 2.88 15.68
C VAL A 243 -15.22 3.52 16.43
N ASN A 244 -15.51 4.15 17.57
CA ASN A 244 -14.49 4.72 18.44
C ASN A 244 -13.93 3.62 19.35
N ILE A 245 -12.63 3.34 19.29
CA ILE A 245 -11.94 2.37 20.15
C ILE A 245 -10.85 3.08 20.93
N GLY A 246 -11.03 3.21 22.25
CA GLY A 246 -10.11 3.92 23.15
C GLY A 246 -10.80 5.03 23.95
N SER A 247 -10.01 5.79 24.72
CA SER A 247 -10.52 6.89 25.54
C SER A 247 -10.76 8.15 24.71
N ALA A 248 -11.89 8.83 24.94
CA ALA A 248 -12.16 10.17 24.41
C ALA A 248 -11.50 11.29 25.24
N THR A 249 -10.92 10.96 26.39
CA THR A 249 -10.26 11.92 27.29
C THR A 249 -8.86 12.22 26.79
N ALA A 250 -8.57 13.49 26.50
CA ALA A 250 -7.23 13.95 26.12
C ALA A 250 -6.18 13.50 27.16
N GLY A 251 -5.09 12.88 26.69
CA GLY A 251 -3.99 12.41 27.54
C GLY A 251 -4.17 11.04 28.19
N ALA A 252 -5.33 10.39 28.07
CA ALA A 252 -5.53 9.03 28.55
C ALA A 252 -4.98 8.01 27.55
N GLY A 253 -3.74 7.56 27.77
CA GLY A 253 -3.13 6.49 26.96
C GLY A 253 -3.86 5.15 27.16
N GLY A 254 -4.38 4.59 26.07
CA GLY A 254 -4.94 3.24 26.03
C GLY A 254 -4.35 2.46 24.85
N THR A 255 -4.04 1.18 25.05
CA THR A 255 -3.55 0.29 23.99
C THR A 255 -4.68 -0.56 23.45
N THR A 256 -4.96 -0.46 22.15
CA THR A 256 -5.81 -1.44 21.44
C THR A 256 -4.93 -2.57 20.94
N VAL A 257 -5.13 -3.79 21.45
CA VAL A 257 -4.39 -4.99 21.00
C VAL A 257 -5.32 -5.86 20.16
N VAL A 258 -4.94 -6.12 18.91
CA VAL A 258 -5.63 -7.08 18.03
C VAL A 258 -4.75 -8.33 17.92
N ASN A 259 -5.06 -9.36 18.69
CA ASN A 259 -4.28 -10.61 18.73
C ASN A 259 -4.84 -11.63 17.71
N THR A 260 -4.53 -11.43 16.43
CA THR A 260 -4.94 -12.32 15.32
C THR A 260 -3.76 -12.54 14.36
N PRO A 261 -3.63 -13.74 13.74
CA PRO A 261 -2.61 -13.97 12.71
C PRO A 261 -2.76 -13.05 11.49
N THR A 262 -4.00 -12.65 11.17
CA THR A 262 -4.31 -11.87 9.97
C THR A 262 -5.38 -10.82 10.26
N VAL A 263 -5.16 -9.61 9.76
CA VAL A 263 -6.17 -8.55 9.61
C VAL A 263 -6.33 -8.27 8.12
N THR A 264 -7.53 -8.44 7.58
CA THR A 264 -7.82 -8.24 6.16
C THR A 264 -8.74 -7.04 5.98
N PHE A 265 -8.34 -6.10 5.13
CA PHE A 265 -9.18 -4.99 4.67
C PHE A 265 -9.84 -5.36 3.34
N ALA A 266 -11.08 -4.94 3.12
CA ALA A 266 -11.76 -5.12 1.85
C ALA A 266 -11.08 -4.29 0.74
N ASN A 267 -11.17 -4.74 -0.51
CA ASN A 267 -10.57 -4.03 -1.67
C ASN A 267 -11.09 -2.59 -1.83
N ALA A 268 -12.29 -2.29 -1.34
CA ALA A 268 -12.87 -0.95 -1.39
C ALA A 268 -12.28 0.03 -0.34
N VAL A 269 -11.43 -0.43 0.58
CA VAL A 269 -10.78 0.47 1.55
C VAL A 269 -9.76 1.35 0.81
N THR A 270 -10.04 2.65 0.73
CA THR A 270 -9.22 3.62 0.01
C THR A 270 -8.09 4.22 0.85
N GLN A 271 -8.22 4.18 2.18
CA GLN A 271 -7.22 4.73 3.09
C GLN A 271 -7.23 3.98 4.43
N VAL A 272 -6.03 3.69 4.95
CA VAL A 272 -5.79 3.38 6.36
C VAL A 272 -4.97 4.56 6.92
N GLY A 273 -5.66 5.53 7.52
CA GLY A 273 -5.05 6.76 8.02
C GLY A 273 -4.46 6.58 9.43
N MET A 274 -3.26 7.13 9.67
CA MET A 274 -2.62 7.12 10.98
C MET A 274 -2.07 8.52 11.29
N PRO A 275 -2.65 9.28 12.23
CA PRO A 275 -2.08 10.55 12.66
C PRO A 275 -0.76 10.31 13.42
N GLN A 276 0.29 10.91 12.85
CA GLN A 276 1.73 10.83 13.14
C GLN A 276 2.15 10.45 14.57
N ALA A 277 2.80 9.28 14.72
CA ALA A 277 4.16 9.23 15.29
C ALA A 277 4.82 7.85 15.17
N ASN A 278 4.12 6.72 15.41
CA ASN A 278 4.83 5.47 15.74
C ASN A 278 4.26 4.21 15.08
N LEU A 279 4.23 4.12 13.74
CA LEU A 279 4.05 2.83 13.08
C LEU A 279 5.41 2.14 12.94
N THR A 280 5.61 1.04 13.65
CA THR A 280 6.77 0.16 13.44
C THR A 280 6.33 -1.09 12.71
N ALA A 281 6.68 -1.20 11.43
CA ALA A 281 6.52 -2.43 10.66
C ALA A 281 7.84 -3.22 10.71
N GLN A 282 7.81 -4.47 11.19
CA GLN A 282 8.99 -5.33 11.19
C GLN A 282 9.32 -5.84 9.78
N LEU A 283 8.29 -6.14 8.99
CA LEU A 283 8.35 -6.61 7.61
C LEU A 283 7.26 -5.90 6.78
N LEU A 284 7.59 -5.42 5.59
CA LEU A 284 6.67 -4.73 4.67
C LEU A 284 6.81 -5.28 3.25
N GLY A 285 5.83 -6.08 2.83
CA GLY A 285 5.69 -6.58 1.47
C GLY A 285 4.63 -5.78 0.69
N LEU A 286 4.99 -5.27 -0.49
CA LEU A 286 4.09 -4.48 -1.35
C LEU A 286 3.97 -5.11 -2.74
N GLY A 287 2.78 -5.02 -3.36
CA GLY A 287 2.54 -5.51 -4.72
C GLY A 287 2.66 -7.04 -4.88
N GLY A 288 2.37 -7.80 -3.82
CA GLY A 288 2.48 -9.26 -3.82
C GLY A 288 3.89 -9.79 -3.51
N ALA A 289 4.85 -8.92 -3.20
CA ALA A 289 6.15 -9.33 -2.70
C ALA A 289 6.07 -9.84 -1.25
N THR A 290 6.86 -10.87 -0.93
CA THR A 290 7.04 -11.36 0.45
C THR A 290 8.30 -10.70 1.03
N ALA A 291 8.16 -10.06 2.19
CA ALA A 291 9.29 -9.54 2.97
C ALA A 291 9.82 -10.62 3.92
N ASP A 292 11.13 -10.59 4.19
CA ASP A 292 11.82 -11.59 5.01
C ASP A 292 12.85 -10.93 5.96
N SER A 293 13.60 -11.73 6.72
CA SER A 293 14.56 -11.22 7.72
C SER A 293 15.70 -10.39 7.11
N TYR A 294 16.03 -10.61 5.84
CA TYR A 294 17.05 -9.88 5.07
C TYR A 294 16.41 -8.72 4.29
N ASN A 295 15.39 -8.99 3.48
CA ASN A 295 14.63 -8.01 2.70
C ASN A 295 13.39 -7.56 3.49
N ARG A 296 13.61 -6.79 4.54
CA ARG A 296 12.52 -6.33 5.44
C ARG A 296 11.52 -5.41 4.74
N VAL A 297 11.95 -4.73 3.68
CA VAL A 297 11.07 -4.02 2.75
C VAL A 297 11.22 -4.69 1.38
N SER A 298 10.15 -5.28 0.87
CA SER A 298 10.13 -6.00 -0.41
C SER A 298 8.98 -5.49 -1.26
N VAL A 299 9.26 -5.10 -2.50
CA VAL A 299 8.29 -4.41 -3.36
C VAL A 299 8.33 -5.04 -4.76
N ASN A 300 7.19 -5.54 -5.23
CA ASN A 300 7.02 -6.03 -6.59
C ASN A 300 6.02 -5.13 -7.33
N THR A 301 6.53 -4.15 -8.08
CA THR A 301 5.72 -3.09 -8.70
C THR A 301 6.39 -2.58 -9.99
N PRO A 302 5.62 -2.05 -10.96
CA PRO A 302 6.19 -1.38 -12.14
C PRO A 302 7.00 -0.12 -11.83
N ALA A 303 6.66 0.60 -10.75
CA ALA A 303 7.33 1.85 -10.36
C ALA A 303 7.28 2.10 -8.85
N LEU A 304 8.30 2.81 -8.34
CA LEU A 304 8.40 3.27 -6.96
C LEU A 304 8.76 4.77 -6.97
N LEU A 305 7.95 5.61 -6.33
CA LEU A 305 8.16 7.05 -6.22
C LEU A 305 8.42 7.43 -4.76
N PHE A 306 9.56 8.06 -4.51
CA PHE A 306 9.86 8.71 -3.24
C PHE A 306 9.79 10.23 -3.44
N ASN A 307 8.81 10.88 -2.81
CA ASN A 307 8.58 12.33 -2.95
C ASN A 307 8.73 13.04 -1.61
N ASN A 308 9.10 14.33 -1.65
CA ASN A 308 9.18 15.17 -0.47
C ASN A 308 7.94 16.08 -0.35
N ALA A 309 7.59 16.44 0.88
CA ALA A 309 6.48 17.35 1.19
C ALA A 309 6.96 18.77 1.55
N GLY A 310 8.22 19.13 1.24
CA GLY A 310 8.88 20.33 1.77
C GLY A 310 10.17 20.71 1.04
N ALA A 311 11.27 20.85 1.78
CA ALA A 311 12.54 21.34 1.21
C ALA A 311 13.37 20.26 0.49
N GLY A 312 13.19 18.98 0.82
CA GLY A 312 13.96 17.89 0.22
C GLY A 312 13.65 16.51 0.79
N ILE A 313 14.27 15.49 0.19
CA ILE A 313 14.26 14.09 0.65
C ILE A 313 15.70 13.61 0.81
N GLU A 314 15.98 12.87 1.88
CA GLU A 314 17.28 12.26 2.13
C GLU A 314 17.11 10.74 2.27
N ALA A 315 18.01 9.98 1.65
CA ALA A 315 18.13 8.54 1.82
C ALA A 315 19.52 8.23 2.37
N THR A 316 19.59 7.78 3.61
CA THR A 316 20.85 7.42 4.28
C THR A 316 21.11 5.92 4.15
N VAL A 317 22.21 5.55 3.50
CA VAL A 317 22.69 4.17 3.41
C VAL A 317 24.00 4.06 4.19
N ASN A 318 23.97 3.36 5.32
CA ASN A 318 25.12 3.25 6.22
C ASN A 318 25.72 1.84 6.19
N LYS A 319 27.04 1.74 6.36
CA LYS A 319 27.78 0.47 6.49
C LYS A 319 28.44 0.37 7.87
N ALA A 320 28.63 -0.85 8.35
CA ALA A 320 29.15 -1.12 9.69
C ALA A 320 30.66 -0.88 9.83
N ALA A 321 31.42 -1.11 8.76
CA ALA A 321 32.86 -0.90 8.71
C ALA A 321 33.32 -0.51 7.30
N ALA A 322 34.54 0.02 7.17
CA ALA A 322 35.07 0.50 5.90
C ALA A 322 35.09 -0.57 4.79
N GLY A 323 35.38 -1.83 5.15
CA GLY A 323 35.40 -2.96 4.21
C GLY A 323 34.02 -3.53 3.83
N ASN A 324 32.92 -3.02 4.38
CA ASN A 324 31.57 -3.40 3.96
C ASN A 324 31.06 -2.50 2.83
N ASP A 325 29.93 -2.90 2.24
CA ASP A 325 29.27 -2.15 1.18
C ASP A 325 28.08 -1.35 1.70
N ALA A 326 27.98 -0.09 1.26
CA ALA A 326 26.76 0.70 1.29
C ALA A 326 26.44 1.10 -0.15
N ALA A 327 25.48 0.42 -0.78
CA ALA A 327 25.31 0.48 -2.23
C ALA A 327 23.85 0.48 -2.68
N PHE A 328 23.60 1.12 -3.82
CA PHE A 328 22.48 0.75 -4.69
C PHE A 328 22.96 -0.27 -5.72
N ALA A 329 22.24 -1.38 -5.83
CA ALA A 329 22.58 -2.47 -6.75
C ALA A 329 21.57 -2.57 -7.89
N PHE A 330 22.07 -2.53 -9.12
CA PHE A 330 21.29 -2.72 -10.34
C PHE A 330 21.49 -4.14 -10.85
N LYS A 331 20.39 -4.88 -11.03
CA LYS A 331 20.43 -6.33 -11.28
C LYS A 331 19.55 -6.75 -12.47
N THR A 332 19.94 -7.84 -13.13
CA THR A 332 19.11 -8.57 -14.10
C THR A 332 19.04 -10.03 -13.65
N GLY A 333 17.83 -10.59 -13.52
CA GLY A 333 17.66 -11.97 -13.05
C GLY A 333 18.34 -12.25 -11.70
N PHE A 334 18.27 -11.30 -10.76
CA PHE A 334 18.93 -11.33 -9.46
C PHE A 334 20.48 -11.34 -9.48
N SER A 335 21.12 -11.25 -10.64
CA SER A 335 22.56 -11.10 -10.79
C SER A 335 22.94 -9.61 -10.93
N ALA A 336 23.91 -9.15 -10.14
CA ALA A 336 24.34 -7.74 -10.15
C ALA A 336 25.07 -7.38 -11.46
N ARG A 337 24.79 -6.19 -11.98
CA ARG A 337 25.41 -5.65 -13.21
C ARG A 337 26.12 -4.32 -12.95
N ALA A 338 25.59 -3.52 -12.03
CA ALA A 338 26.25 -2.30 -11.57
C ALA A 338 25.99 -2.06 -10.08
N LEU A 339 26.96 -1.45 -9.41
CA LEU A 339 26.91 -1.02 -8.03
C LEU A 339 27.36 0.44 -7.96
N ILE A 340 26.69 1.24 -7.13
CA ILE A 340 27.07 2.62 -6.83
C ILE A 340 27.03 2.86 -5.33
N GLY A 341 28.10 3.41 -4.77
CA GLY A 341 28.18 3.76 -3.35
C GLY A 341 29.57 3.60 -2.75
N LEU A 342 29.63 3.23 -1.47
CA LEU A 342 30.86 2.94 -0.76
C LEU A 342 31.10 1.44 -0.82
N LEU A 343 31.98 0.99 -1.71
CA LEU A 343 32.13 -0.41 -2.11
C LEU A 343 33.48 -0.95 -1.64
N ALA A 344 33.48 -1.72 -0.54
CA ALA A 344 34.65 -2.23 0.18
C ALA A 344 35.73 -1.16 0.51
N SER A 345 35.35 0.12 0.47
CA SER A 345 36.17 1.29 0.77
C SER A 345 35.27 2.46 1.18
N ASP A 346 35.83 3.47 1.85
CA ASP A 346 35.16 4.75 2.13
C ASP A 346 35.21 5.73 0.95
N ASP A 347 35.87 5.37 -0.14
CA ASP A 347 35.81 6.11 -1.39
C ASP A 347 34.49 5.84 -2.11
N PHE A 348 33.89 6.88 -2.69
CA PHE A 348 32.70 6.71 -3.52
C PHE A 348 33.12 6.08 -4.86
N SER A 349 32.42 5.04 -5.28
CA SER A 349 32.79 4.27 -6.47
C SER A 349 31.59 3.77 -7.26
N VAL A 350 31.84 3.53 -8.54
CA VAL A 350 30.93 2.85 -9.46
C VAL A 350 31.63 1.61 -9.99
N LYS A 351 31.04 0.44 -9.76
CA LYS A 351 31.55 -0.84 -10.26
C LYS A 351 30.56 -1.46 -11.24
N VAL A 352 31.06 -2.11 -12.28
CA VAL A 352 30.25 -2.83 -13.27
C VAL A 352 30.72 -4.28 -13.38
N SER A 353 29.80 -5.19 -13.70
CA SER A 353 30.09 -6.61 -13.84
C SER A 353 29.35 -7.24 -15.02
N PRO A 354 30.03 -8.02 -15.88
CA PRO A 354 29.37 -8.78 -16.94
C PRO A 354 28.55 -9.97 -16.41
N ASN A 355 28.92 -10.56 -15.27
CA ASN A 355 28.38 -11.84 -14.79
C ASN A 355 27.87 -11.80 -13.33
N GLY A 356 28.07 -10.71 -12.60
CA GLY A 356 27.70 -10.53 -11.20
C GLY A 356 28.69 -11.10 -10.19
N SER A 357 29.86 -11.54 -10.63
CA SER A 357 30.96 -12.03 -9.78
C SER A 357 32.26 -11.28 -10.03
N ASP A 358 32.59 -11.00 -11.29
CA ASP A 358 33.78 -10.24 -11.68
C ASP A 358 33.43 -8.76 -11.81
N PHE A 359 34.01 -7.89 -10.99
CA PHE A 359 33.71 -6.46 -10.99
C PHE A 359 34.91 -5.62 -11.43
N PHE A 360 34.63 -4.63 -12.28
CA PHE A 360 35.58 -3.62 -12.72
C PHE A 360 35.24 -2.28 -12.06
N ASP A 361 36.24 -1.61 -11.50
CA ASP A 361 36.12 -0.26 -10.96
C ASP A 361 36.11 0.75 -12.11
N ALA A 362 34.92 1.26 -12.46
CA ALA A 362 34.77 2.21 -13.56
C ALA A 362 35.11 3.64 -13.14
N VAL A 363 34.71 4.03 -11.93
CA VAL A 363 34.95 5.35 -11.35
C VAL A 363 35.24 5.19 -9.87
N LYS A 364 36.27 5.88 -9.39
CA LYS A 364 36.56 6.01 -7.97
C LYS A 364 36.84 7.47 -7.62
N ILE A 365 36.28 7.96 -6.52
CA ILE A 365 36.48 9.33 -6.05
C ILE A 365 37.20 9.28 -4.70
N ASP A 366 38.44 9.77 -4.68
CA ASP A 366 39.24 9.84 -3.45
C ASP A 366 38.57 10.80 -2.46
N ARG A 367 38.15 10.26 -1.32
CA ARG A 367 37.45 11.03 -0.28
C ARG A 367 38.28 12.17 0.32
N THR A 368 39.60 12.13 0.21
CA THR A 368 40.53 13.09 0.84
C THR A 368 40.66 14.37 0.03
N ASN A 369 40.56 14.27 -1.30
CA ASN A 369 40.85 15.38 -2.20
C ASN A 369 39.79 15.57 -3.32
N GLY A 370 38.80 14.69 -3.41
CA GLY A 370 37.72 14.75 -4.40
C GLY A 370 38.15 14.44 -5.83
N ARG A 371 39.34 13.90 -6.04
CA ARG A 371 39.84 13.56 -7.38
C ARG A 371 39.19 12.29 -7.89
N VAL A 372 38.85 12.31 -9.18
CA VAL A 372 38.32 11.16 -9.90
C VAL A 372 39.48 10.34 -10.46
N GLU A 373 39.47 9.06 -10.17
CA GLU A 373 40.31 8.03 -10.76
C GLU A 373 39.47 7.19 -11.73
N LEU A 374 40.04 6.91 -12.90
CA LEU A 374 39.52 5.97 -13.90
C LEU A 374 40.51 4.80 -13.97
N PRO A 375 40.29 3.72 -13.20
CA PRO A 375 41.22 2.58 -13.14
C PRO A 375 41.40 1.88 -14.49
N GLU A 376 40.35 1.86 -15.32
CA GLU A 376 40.38 1.36 -16.69
C GLU A 376 40.72 2.47 -17.70
N PRO A 377 41.35 2.16 -18.85
CA PRO A 377 41.66 3.14 -19.88
C PRO A 377 40.44 3.93 -20.36
N LEU A 378 40.57 5.26 -20.44
CA LEU A 378 39.56 6.12 -21.01
C LEU A 378 39.53 5.98 -22.54
N LEU A 379 38.50 5.32 -23.06
CA LEU A 379 38.25 5.25 -24.50
C LEU A 379 37.52 6.52 -24.96
N LEU A 380 38.21 7.37 -25.71
CA LEU A 380 37.65 8.60 -26.29
C LEU A 380 37.14 8.34 -27.71
N PRO A 381 35.82 8.37 -27.97
CA PRO A 381 35.31 8.23 -29.32
C PRO A 381 35.79 9.39 -30.21
N ALA A 382 36.19 9.09 -31.43
CA ALA A 382 36.62 10.10 -32.39
C ALA A 382 35.41 10.79 -33.02
N HIS A 383 35.40 12.13 -33.01
CA HIS A 383 34.37 12.95 -33.64
C HIS A 383 34.83 13.45 -35.01
N ASP A 384 33.95 13.40 -36.02
CA ASP A 384 34.22 13.91 -37.38
C ASP A 384 34.16 15.45 -37.44
N ALA A 385 33.27 16.07 -36.67
CA ALA A 385 33.17 17.52 -36.50
C ALA A 385 33.67 17.99 -35.13
N ALA A 386 34.23 19.21 -35.09
CA ALA A 386 34.74 19.79 -33.86
C ALA A 386 33.53 20.06 -32.94
N PRO A 387 33.58 19.64 -31.66
CA PRO A 387 32.51 19.96 -30.74
C PRO A 387 32.45 21.46 -30.48
N ALA A 388 31.30 21.92 -29.96
CA ALA A 388 31.15 23.31 -29.56
C ALA A 388 32.19 23.70 -28.51
N PRO A 389 32.80 24.90 -28.59
CA PRO A 389 33.82 25.32 -27.64
C PRO A 389 33.32 25.24 -26.18
N PRO A 390 34.16 24.80 -25.23
CA PRO A 390 33.78 24.76 -23.83
C PRO A 390 33.63 26.19 -23.26
N PRO A 391 32.83 26.38 -22.20
CA PRO A 391 32.73 27.68 -21.51
C PRO A 391 34.08 28.22 -21.01
N ALA A 392 34.16 29.53 -20.81
CA ALA A 392 35.35 30.17 -20.25
C ALA A 392 35.80 29.50 -18.93
N GLY A 393 37.12 29.33 -18.78
CA GLY A 393 37.72 28.63 -17.64
C GLY A 393 37.67 27.10 -17.71
N ARG A 394 37.16 26.51 -18.79
CA ARG A 394 37.12 25.06 -19.00
C ARG A 394 37.95 24.62 -20.21
N ILE A 395 38.31 23.34 -20.23
CA ILE A 395 39.02 22.67 -21.31
C ILE A 395 38.23 21.41 -21.65
N ALA A 396 38.13 21.08 -22.94
CA ALA A 396 37.61 19.79 -23.39
C ALA A 396 38.77 18.92 -23.90
N LEU A 397 38.80 17.65 -23.47
CA LEU A 397 39.61 16.58 -24.06
C LEU A 397 38.68 15.61 -24.77
N TYR A 398 38.94 15.33 -26.04
CA TYR A 398 38.09 14.45 -26.84
C TYR A 398 38.89 13.88 -28.03
N GLY A 399 38.38 12.78 -28.61
CA GLY A 399 38.93 12.22 -29.84
C GLY A 399 38.46 13.00 -31.07
N ARG A 400 39.35 13.34 -32.00
CA ARG A 400 39.02 13.98 -33.29
C ARG A 400 39.47 13.07 -34.43
N ASN A 401 38.56 12.72 -35.33
CA ASN A 401 38.92 12.04 -36.56
C ASN A 401 39.55 13.05 -37.54
N ARG A 402 40.75 12.76 -38.04
CA ARG A 402 41.41 13.52 -39.10
C ARG A 402 42.02 12.52 -40.08
N ALA A 403 41.48 12.48 -41.30
CA ALA A 403 42.00 11.61 -42.36
C ALA A 403 42.08 10.12 -41.95
N GLY A 404 41.06 9.61 -41.23
CA GLY A 404 40.99 8.20 -40.80
C GLY A 404 41.76 7.86 -39.52
N THR A 405 42.44 8.83 -38.92
CA THR A 405 43.21 8.65 -37.69
C THR A 405 42.57 9.41 -36.52
N GLY A 406 42.55 8.79 -35.33
CA GLY A 406 42.03 9.41 -34.11
C GLY A 406 43.10 10.23 -33.40
N TRP A 407 42.81 11.51 -33.16
CA TRP A 407 43.70 12.44 -32.44
C TRP A 407 43.11 12.81 -31.08
N VAL A 408 43.94 12.91 -30.05
CA VAL A 408 43.52 13.53 -28.78
C VAL A 408 43.60 15.04 -28.95
N ASP A 409 42.45 15.70 -29.04
CA ASP A 409 42.38 17.14 -29.16
C ASP A 409 42.07 17.79 -27.81
N VAL A 410 42.75 18.93 -27.59
CA VAL A 410 42.45 19.84 -26.49
C VAL A 410 41.81 21.09 -27.06
N GLN A 411 40.54 21.31 -26.74
CA GLN A 411 39.82 22.51 -27.16
C GLN A 411 39.72 23.52 -26.02
N ARG A 412 40.09 24.76 -26.34
CA ARG A 412 39.97 25.91 -25.45
C ARG A 412 38.66 26.67 -25.72
N PRO A 413 38.22 27.56 -24.81
CA PRO A 413 37.02 28.37 -25.00
C PRO A 413 37.03 29.26 -26.24
N SER A 414 38.21 29.58 -26.76
CA SER A 414 38.38 30.30 -28.02
C SER A 414 38.04 29.47 -29.27
N GLY A 415 37.55 28.24 -29.10
CA GLY A 415 37.35 27.28 -30.20
C GLY A 415 38.64 26.82 -30.87
N ARG A 416 39.80 27.13 -30.29
CA ARG A 416 41.09 26.76 -30.89
C ARG A 416 41.42 25.31 -30.52
N HIS A 417 41.63 24.51 -31.56
CA HIS A 417 41.95 23.09 -31.49
C HIS A 417 43.45 22.91 -31.63
N PHE A 418 44.10 22.42 -30.58
CA PHE A 418 45.43 21.87 -30.72
C PHE A 418 45.34 20.37 -30.47
N PRO A 419 45.81 19.52 -31.40
CA PRO A 419 46.11 18.15 -31.01
C PRO A 419 47.09 18.20 -29.85
N LEU A 420 46.86 17.40 -28.83
CA LEU A 420 47.84 17.21 -27.77
C LEU A 420 49.10 16.67 -28.44
N GLN A 421 50.14 17.49 -28.48
CA GLN A 421 51.35 17.13 -29.22
C GLN A 421 52.03 15.95 -28.51
N PRO A 422 52.28 14.83 -29.21
CA PRO A 422 53.05 13.75 -28.61
C PRO A 422 54.50 14.22 -28.37
N HIS A 423 55.15 13.59 -27.40
CA HIS A 423 56.44 14.03 -26.87
C HIS A 423 57.54 13.98 -27.95
N PHE A 424 58.19 15.14 -28.21
CA PHE A 424 59.27 15.32 -29.21
C PHE A 424 60.45 14.35 -29.06
N GLY A 425 60.68 13.82 -27.85
CA GLY A 425 61.80 12.91 -27.60
C GLY A 425 61.53 11.43 -27.87
N VAL A 426 60.28 11.02 -28.12
CA VAL A 426 59.93 9.62 -28.46
C VAL A 426 59.31 9.49 -29.84
N ASN A 427 58.53 10.48 -30.28
CA ASN A 427 57.97 10.47 -31.62
C ASN A 427 58.99 11.06 -32.60
N ARG A 428 59.11 10.44 -33.78
CA ARG A 428 60.08 10.81 -34.81
C ARG A 428 59.55 11.99 -35.62
N VAL A 429 59.45 13.10 -34.93
CA VAL A 429 58.95 14.36 -35.46
C VAL A 429 60.07 15.05 -36.24
N ALA A 430 59.73 15.54 -37.42
CA ALA A 430 60.57 16.39 -38.23
C ALA A 430 59.78 17.62 -38.67
N THR A 431 60.37 18.80 -38.57
CA THR A 431 59.65 20.06 -38.85
C THR A 431 60.50 21.08 -39.59
N TRP A 432 59.82 21.95 -40.34
CA TRP A 432 60.33 23.24 -40.77
C TRP A 432 59.50 24.33 -40.10
N SER A 433 60.18 25.26 -39.42
CA SER A 433 59.53 26.32 -38.65
C SER A 433 60.05 27.71 -39.04
N PRO A 434 59.20 28.75 -38.93
CA PRO A 434 59.59 30.11 -39.25
C PRO A 434 60.73 30.60 -38.36
N SER A 435 61.71 31.26 -38.97
CA SER A 435 62.85 31.91 -38.30
C SER A 435 62.72 33.44 -38.33
N VAL A 436 63.68 34.13 -37.73
CA VAL A 436 63.89 35.58 -37.85
C VAL A 436 65.04 35.95 -38.78
N SER A 437 65.73 34.96 -39.36
CA SER A 437 66.84 35.14 -40.29
C SER A 437 66.45 34.76 -41.73
N THR A 438 67.42 34.82 -42.65
CA THR A 438 67.26 34.37 -44.05
C THR A 438 67.21 32.85 -44.21
N THR A 439 67.25 32.08 -43.13
CA THR A 439 67.23 30.60 -43.13
C THR A 439 66.03 30.07 -42.35
N VAL A 440 65.35 29.04 -42.87
CA VAL A 440 64.25 28.34 -42.18
C VAL A 440 64.84 27.43 -41.11
N THR A 441 64.24 27.41 -39.91
CA THR A 441 64.69 26.53 -38.83
C THR A 441 64.19 25.12 -39.10
N THR A 442 65.09 24.15 -39.15
CA THR A 442 64.76 22.75 -39.43
C THR A 442 65.11 21.86 -38.25
N ASP A 443 64.22 20.93 -37.91
CA ASP A 443 64.46 19.89 -36.93
C ASP A 443 64.12 18.52 -37.55
N GLY A 444 65.00 17.53 -37.40
CA GLY A 444 64.81 16.18 -37.94
C GLY A 444 64.75 16.02 -39.48
N MET A 445 64.66 17.10 -40.27
CA MET A 445 64.53 17.05 -41.73
C MET A 445 65.38 18.12 -42.44
N PRO A 446 66.38 17.73 -43.26
CA PRO A 446 67.25 18.67 -43.95
C PRO A 446 66.49 19.39 -45.07
N ARG A 447 66.90 20.60 -45.44
CA ARG A 447 66.16 21.46 -46.37
C ARG A 447 67.06 22.14 -47.40
N THR A 448 66.59 22.19 -48.64
CA THR A 448 67.19 22.95 -49.75
C THR A 448 66.13 23.84 -50.40
N ALA A 449 66.51 25.04 -50.88
CA ALA A 449 65.61 25.90 -51.64
C ALA A 449 66.22 26.44 -52.92
N VAL A 450 65.35 26.77 -53.86
CA VAL A 450 65.64 27.50 -55.10
C VAL A 450 64.79 28.77 -55.08
N GLY A 451 65.44 29.93 -55.23
CA GLY A 451 64.83 31.24 -55.03
C GLY A 451 65.30 31.93 -53.75
N THR A 452 64.74 33.11 -53.48
CA THR A 452 65.08 33.94 -52.32
C THR A 452 64.15 33.64 -51.15
N VAL A 453 64.74 33.34 -50.00
CA VAL A 453 64.02 33.08 -48.74
C VAL A 453 63.99 34.34 -47.90
N ALA A 454 62.81 34.72 -47.41
CA ALA A 454 62.64 35.87 -46.52
C ALA A 454 61.62 35.56 -45.42
N THR A 455 61.65 36.30 -44.32
CA THR A 455 60.71 36.15 -43.19
C THR A 455 59.90 37.43 -43.03
N PRO A 456 58.69 37.51 -43.62
CA PRO A 456 57.88 38.72 -43.58
C PRO A 456 57.47 39.11 -42.14
N THR A 457 57.42 40.41 -41.86
CA THR A 457 56.90 40.93 -40.58
C THR A 457 55.41 40.61 -40.41
N LEU A 458 54.99 40.40 -39.15
CA LEU A 458 53.58 40.24 -38.81
C LEU A 458 52.79 41.53 -39.06
N ALA A 459 51.57 41.39 -39.57
CA ALA A 459 50.62 42.48 -39.72
C ALA A 459 49.19 42.03 -39.36
N THR A 460 48.33 42.97 -39.00
CA THR A 460 46.95 42.72 -38.53
C THR A 460 45.91 42.72 -39.65
N THR A 461 46.34 42.68 -40.92
CA THR A 461 45.46 42.84 -42.09
C THR A 461 44.70 41.57 -42.49
N GLY A 462 45.07 40.41 -41.94
CA GLY A 462 44.41 39.14 -42.20
C GLY A 462 45.16 37.95 -41.61
N LEU A 463 44.59 36.75 -41.75
CA LEU A 463 45.17 35.52 -41.18
C LEU A 463 46.57 35.23 -41.74
N ALA A 464 46.76 35.25 -43.07
CA ALA A 464 48.07 35.01 -43.69
C ALA A 464 49.16 35.97 -43.19
N ALA A 465 48.82 37.25 -42.99
CA ALA A 465 49.75 38.27 -42.55
C ALA A 465 50.05 38.23 -41.04
N SER A 466 49.15 37.68 -40.22
CA SER A 466 49.24 37.62 -38.76
C SER A 466 49.88 36.32 -38.24
N ILE A 467 50.24 35.40 -39.11
CA ILE A 467 50.96 34.16 -38.77
C ILE A 467 52.46 34.32 -39.09
N ARG A 468 53.32 33.77 -38.21
CA ARG A 468 54.76 33.65 -38.48
C ARG A 468 54.98 32.71 -39.65
N ARG A 469 55.74 33.16 -40.65
CA ARG A 469 55.94 32.44 -41.90
C ARG A 469 57.28 32.81 -42.53
N TRP A 470 57.73 32.00 -43.47
CA TRP A 470 58.78 32.37 -44.41
C TRP A 470 58.20 32.37 -45.82
N ARG A 471 58.81 33.18 -46.69
CA ARG A 471 58.48 33.36 -48.08
C ARG A 471 59.58 32.78 -48.94
N VAL A 472 59.21 32.11 -50.03
CA VAL A 472 60.15 31.76 -51.10
C VAL A 472 59.70 32.42 -52.39
N THR A 473 60.61 33.21 -52.97
CA THR A 473 60.35 34.01 -54.18
C THR A 473 61.27 33.54 -55.31
N SER A 474 60.72 33.29 -56.49
CA SER A 474 61.50 32.92 -57.68
C SER A 474 62.28 34.12 -58.24
N ALA A 475 63.23 33.87 -59.15
CA ALA A 475 63.75 34.94 -60.00
C ALA A 475 62.64 35.53 -60.90
N ALA A 476 62.82 36.77 -61.35
CA ALA A 476 61.89 37.47 -62.26
C ALA A 476 62.21 37.21 -63.75
N THR A 477 62.72 36.02 -64.09
CA THR A 477 62.99 35.56 -65.46
C THR A 477 62.02 34.46 -65.83
N ALA A 478 61.69 34.29 -67.11
CA ALA A 478 60.84 33.17 -67.54
C ALA A 478 61.46 31.82 -67.15
N ASN A 479 60.62 30.83 -66.86
CA ASN A 479 60.98 29.49 -66.39
C ASN A 479 61.84 29.51 -65.12
N ALA A 480 61.48 30.35 -64.15
CA ALA A 480 62.07 30.38 -62.82
C ALA A 480 61.15 29.69 -61.80
N ALA A 481 61.75 29.05 -60.81
CA ALA A 481 61.03 28.35 -59.73
C ALA A 481 61.30 28.99 -58.36
N ALA A 482 60.27 29.00 -57.53
CA ALA A 482 60.34 29.09 -56.08
C ALA A 482 60.13 27.67 -55.55
N GLU A 483 61.17 27.05 -55.01
CA GLU A 483 61.12 25.67 -54.53
C GLU A 483 61.72 25.57 -53.13
N GLU A 484 61.08 24.77 -52.29
CA GLU A 484 61.64 24.19 -51.08
C GLU A 484 61.42 22.69 -51.08
N ARG A 485 62.45 21.97 -50.64
CA ARG A 485 62.42 20.53 -50.57
C ARG A 485 63.22 20.00 -49.40
N SER A 486 62.83 18.82 -48.94
CA SER A 486 63.72 18.05 -48.11
C SER A 486 64.92 17.56 -48.92
N ALA A 487 66.12 17.71 -48.37
CA ALA A 487 67.35 17.22 -48.99
C ALA A 487 67.60 15.71 -48.73
N GLY A 488 66.66 15.05 -48.05
CA GLY A 488 66.67 13.62 -47.77
C GLY A 488 65.26 13.02 -47.79
N TRP A 489 65.21 11.70 -47.82
CA TRP A 489 63.96 10.95 -47.65
C TRP A 489 63.49 11.03 -46.20
N VAL A 490 62.19 11.14 -45.98
CA VAL A 490 61.65 11.33 -44.62
C VAL A 490 60.49 10.43 -44.26
N CYS A 491 59.73 9.92 -45.24
CA CYS A 491 58.64 8.99 -44.97
C CYS A 491 58.41 8.02 -46.14
N TRP A 492 57.61 6.99 -45.86
CA TRP A 492 57.13 5.98 -46.80
C TRP A 492 55.94 5.26 -46.16
N ARG A 493 55.05 4.66 -46.96
CA ARG A 493 53.86 3.99 -46.42
C ARG A 493 54.19 2.74 -45.61
N GLY A 494 55.23 2.02 -45.99
CA GLY A 494 55.59 0.73 -45.40
C GLY A 494 55.02 -0.44 -46.18
N ASN A 495 55.71 -1.57 -46.14
CA ASN A 495 55.38 -2.79 -46.90
C ASN A 495 55.24 -4.04 -46.01
N ALA A 496 55.23 -3.88 -44.69
CA ALA A 496 55.01 -4.93 -43.71
C ALA A 496 54.40 -4.36 -42.42
N GLU A 497 53.77 -5.22 -41.61
CA GLU A 497 53.16 -4.84 -40.34
C GLU A 497 54.15 -4.10 -39.43
N GLY A 498 53.74 -2.94 -38.90
CA GLY A 498 54.58 -2.12 -38.03
C GLY A 498 55.73 -1.38 -38.73
N LEU A 499 55.76 -1.32 -40.07
CA LEU A 499 56.71 -0.49 -40.81
C LEU A 499 56.02 0.67 -41.53
N GLY A 500 56.72 1.79 -41.61
CA GLY A 500 56.22 3.00 -42.28
C GLY A 500 55.18 3.73 -41.45
N GLY A 501 54.15 4.25 -42.12
CA GLY A 501 53.15 5.10 -41.51
C GLY A 501 53.68 6.52 -41.25
N TRP A 502 52.83 7.50 -41.52
CA TRP A 502 53.21 8.90 -41.34
C TRP A 502 52.00 9.83 -41.27
N ASN A 503 52.23 10.97 -40.61
CA ASN A 503 51.35 12.13 -40.60
C ASN A 503 52.13 13.34 -41.10
N TYR A 504 51.67 13.96 -42.18
CA TYR A 504 52.24 15.15 -42.78
C TYR A 504 51.26 16.30 -42.68
N VAL A 505 51.75 17.46 -42.23
CA VAL A 505 51.00 18.70 -42.19
C VAL A 505 51.81 19.81 -42.83
N ASN A 506 51.19 20.58 -43.71
CA ASN A 506 51.79 21.76 -44.30
C ASN A 506 50.79 22.91 -44.33
N ARG A 507 51.19 24.05 -43.78
CA ARG A 507 50.40 25.29 -43.81
C ARG A 507 51.04 26.32 -44.72
N LEU A 508 50.32 26.72 -45.77
CA LEU A 508 50.83 27.60 -46.83
C LEU A 508 49.81 28.61 -47.32
N SER A 509 50.29 29.67 -47.98
CA SER A 509 49.47 30.67 -48.68
C SER A 509 50.23 31.21 -49.89
N LEU A 510 49.54 31.63 -50.95
CA LEU A 510 50.18 32.26 -52.11
C LEU A 510 50.30 33.77 -51.90
N THR A 511 51.39 34.38 -52.36
CA THR A 511 51.58 35.84 -52.25
C THR A 511 51.85 36.52 -53.57
N THR A 512 52.44 35.82 -54.54
CA THR A 512 52.65 36.34 -55.88
C THR A 512 52.42 35.21 -56.87
N LEU A 513 51.50 35.42 -57.80
CA LEU A 513 51.05 34.40 -58.76
C LEU A 513 51.05 34.99 -60.17
N GLN A 514 51.42 34.18 -61.15
CA GLN A 514 51.48 34.60 -62.55
C GLN A 514 50.35 33.95 -63.39
N ALA A 515 50.16 34.46 -64.60
CA ALA A 515 49.16 33.97 -65.54
C ALA A 515 49.46 32.55 -66.05
N THR A 516 50.75 32.18 -66.08
CA THR A 516 51.23 30.84 -66.45
C THR A 516 52.04 30.22 -65.32
N GLY A 517 52.34 28.93 -65.44
CA GLY A 517 53.10 28.16 -64.46
C GLY A 517 52.25 27.21 -63.61
N MET A 518 52.87 26.58 -62.61
CA MET A 518 52.23 25.57 -61.78
C MET A 518 52.66 25.67 -60.31
N GLY A 519 51.89 25.06 -59.42
CA GLY A 519 52.25 24.84 -58.02
C GLY A 519 51.99 23.40 -57.57
N PHE A 520 52.86 22.85 -56.72
CA PHE A 520 52.69 21.55 -56.07
C PHE A 520 53.21 21.63 -54.63
N PHE A 521 52.38 21.19 -53.68
CA PHE A 521 52.65 21.23 -52.24
C PHE A 521 52.23 19.90 -51.62
N GLY A 522 53.17 19.15 -51.05
CA GLY A 522 52.90 17.80 -50.57
C GLY A 522 54.15 16.95 -50.43
N LEU A 523 54.00 15.67 -50.67
CA LEU A 523 55.06 14.67 -50.65
C LEU A 523 55.38 14.20 -52.07
N TYR A 524 56.67 14.11 -52.38
CA TYR A 524 57.17 13.80 -53.72
C TYR A 524 58.30 12.76 -53.66
N GLY A 525 58.28 11.79 -54.58
CA GLY A 525 59.24 10.70 -54.73
C GLY A 525 60.58 11.07 -55.37
N SER A 526 61.13 12.23 -55.01
CA SER A 526 62.45 12.70 -55.44
C SER A 526 63.01 13.64 -54.38
N VAL A 527 64.33 13.68 -54.19
CA VAL A 527 65.04 14.70 -53.37
C VAL A 527 65.78 15.73 -54.24
N ALA A 528 65.82 15.51 -55.56
CA ALA A 528 66.45 16.41 -56.53
C ALA A 528 65.60 17.66 -56.78
N ALA A 529 66.20 18.68 -57.39
CA ALA A 529 65.46 19.84 -57.88
C ALA A 529 64.50 19.41 -59.00
N LEU A 530 63.27 19.89 -58.95
CA LEU A 530 62.31 19.69 -60.04
C LEU A 530 62.62 20.64 -61.21
N ALA A 531 62.32 20.22 -62.44
CA ALA A 531 62.54 21.04 -63.63
C ALA A 531 61.76 22.37 -63.51
N THR A 532 62.36 23.51 -63.87
CA THR A 532 61.65 24.81 -63.79
C THR A 532 60.52 24.96 -64.81
N THR A 533 60.48 24.06 -65.80
CA THR A 533 59.43 23.93 -66.82
C THR A 533 58.43 22.82 -66.51
N LEU A 534 58.46 22.24 -65.30
CA LEU A 534 57.52 21.20 -64.88
C LEU A 534 56.07 21.67 -65.09
N THR A 535 55.21 20.76 -65.55
CA THR A 535 53.76 20.96 -65.64
C THR A 535 53.07 19.99 -64.69
N LEU A 536 51.89 20.37 -64.18
CA LEU A 536 51.16 19.53 -63.23
C LEU A 536 50.81 18.15 -63.82
N SER A 537 50.59 18.06 -65.14
CA SER A 537 50.27 16.82 -65.86
C SER A 537 51.43 15.82 -65.98
N THR A 538 52.62 16.17 -65.53
CA THR A 538 53.83 15.31 -65.59
C THR A 538 54.41 15.01 -64.22
N VAL A 539 53.70 15.40 -63.16
CA VAL A 539 54.07 15.10 -61.78
C VAL A 539 53.85 13.61 -61.51
N VAL A 540 54.86 12.94 -60.94
CA VAL A 540 54.83 11.49 -60.65
C VAL A 540 55.27 11.18 -59.23
N ASN A 541 54.96 9.97 -58.73
CA ASN A 541 55.34 9.47 -57.39
C ASN A 541 54.99 10.48 -56.28
N CYS A 542 53.75 10.94 -56.22
CA CYS A 542 53.41 12.07 -55.37
C CYS A 542 52.06 11.92 -54.68
N ILE A 543 51.87 12.70 -53.63
CA ILE A 543 50.57 12.97 -53.00
C ILE A 543 50.59 14.38 -52.43
N GLY A 544 49.62 15.21 -52.78
CA GLY A 544 49.60 16.60 -52.35
C GLY A 544 48.51 17.43 -53.02
N ILE A 545 48.67 18.75 -52.99
CA ILE A 545 47.79 19.67 -53.69
C ILE A 545 48.58 20.49 -54.71
N GLY A 546 47.94 20.89 -55.79
CA GLY A 546 48.60 21.68 -56.81
C GLY A 546 47.64 22.37 -57.77
N PHE A 547 48.21 23.07 -58.75
CA PHE A 547 47.45 23.73 -59.81
C PHE A 547 48.32 23.97 -61.04
N GLN A 548 47.67 24.19 -62.19
CA GLN A 548 48.27 24.67 -63.42
C GLN A 548 47.57 25.98 -63.82
N ARG A 549 48.28 27.10 -63.80
CA ARG A 549 47.73 28.41 -64.17
C ARG A 549 47.44 28.46 -65.66
N GLY A 550 46.29 29.04 -65.99
CA GLY A 550 45.69 29.00 -67.33
C GLY A 550 44.79 27.79 -67.58
N THR A 551 44.84 26.75 -66.73
CA THR A 551 44.01 25.54 -66.86
C THR A 551 43.06 25.38 -65.68
N HIS A 552 43.54 25.51 -64.44
CA HIS A 552 42.76 25.27 -63.23
C HIS A 552 42.37 26.57 -62.54
N ALA A 553 41.07 26.72 -62.23
CA ALA A 553 40.54 27.82 -61.42
C ALA A 553 40.71 27.55 -59.91
N ASN A 554 40.56 26.28 -59.51
CA ASN A 554 40.63 25.81 -58.14
C ASN A 554 41.85 24.90 -57.92
N TRP A 555 42.26 24.77 -56.66
CA TRP A 555 43.28 23.82 -56.26
C TRP A 555 42.84 22.39 -56.61
N GLN A 556 43.80 21.57 -56.97
CA GLN A 556 43.61 20.15 -57.29
C GLN A 556 44.27 19.32 -56.19
N LEU A 557 43.64 18.24 -55.76
CA LEU A 557 44.36 17.12 -55.15
C LEU A 557 45.10 16.37 -56.26
N VAL A 558 46.37 16.06 -56.01
CA VAL A 558 47.30 15.45 -56.97
C VAL A 558 47.87 14.19 -56.35
N HIS A 559 47.72 13.06 -57.02
CA HIS A 559 48.35 11.82 -56.60
C HIS A 559 48.80 11.00 -57.81
N ASN A 560 49.92 10.29 -57.66
CA ASN A 560 50.42 9.39 -58.69
C ASN A 560 51.29 8.27 -58.12
N ASP A 561 51.22 7.08 -58.74
CA ASP A 561 51.97 5.89 -58.35
C ASP A 561 53.38 5.76 -58.97
N GLY A 562 53.77 6.71 -59.82
CA GLY A 562 55.03 6.69 -60.57
C GLY A 562 54.84 6.38 -62.06
N THR A 563 53.62 6.04 -62.49
CA THR A 563 53.31 5.69 -63.88
C THR A 563 52.24 6.59 -64.48
N GLY A 564 52.33 6.88 -65.78
CA GLY A 564 51.34 7.69 -66.49
C GLY A 564 51.26 9.16 -66.04
N ALA A 565 50.12 9.78 -66.33
CA ALA A 565 49.80 11.14 -65.87
C ALA A 565 49.15 11.07 -64.48
N PRO A 566 49.37 12.08 -63.60
CA PRO A 566 48.80 12.08 -62.26
C PRO A 566 47.28 12.19 -62.30
N THR A 567 46.62 11.52 -61.36
CA THR A 567 45.21 11.75 -61.08
C THR A 567 45.03 13.11 -60.40
N LEU A 568 44.12 13.92 -60.95
CA LEU A 568 43.77 15.26 -60.46
C LEU A 568 42.30 15.29 -60.03
N ILE A 569 42.03 15.78 -58.83
CA ILE A 569 40.67 15.96 -58.30
C ILE A 569 40.46 17.44 -57.97
N ASP A 570 39.47 18.07 -58.61
CA ASP A 570 39.11 19.48 -58.37
C ASP A 570 38.51 19.64 -56.97
N LEU A 571 39.10 20.52 -56.16
CA LEU A 571 38.66 20.79 -54.78
C LEU A 571 37.46 21.75 -54.71
N GLY A 572 37.08 22.35 -55.84
CA GLY A 572 35.90 23.20 -55.97
C GLY A 572 36.12 24.66 -55.55
N ALA A 573 35.07 25.46 -55.70
CA ALA A 573 35.13 26.92 -55.61
C ALA A 573 35.55 27.47 -54.23
N SER A 574 35.44 26.67 -53.16
CA SER A 574 35.93 27.03 -51.82
C SER A 574 37.45 27.05 -51.71
N PHE A 575 38.16 26.52 -52.72
CA PHE A 575 39.61 26.46 -52.79
C PHE A 575 40.13 27.12 -54.09
N PRO A 576 39.97 28.45 -54.27
CA PRO A 576 40.43 29.14 -55.47
C PRO A 576 41.95 29.28 -55.50
N VAL A 577 42.57 29.08 -56.67
CA VAL A 577 44.03 29.26 -56.83
C VAL A 577 44.42 30.73 -56.84
N ALA A 578 43.55 31.60 -57.36
CA ALA A 578 43.87 33.02 -57.58
C ALA A 578 43.88 33.88 -56.31
N SER A 579 43.60 33.29 -55.14
CA SER A 579 43.56 34.02 -53.88
C SER A 579 44.95 34.17 -53.26
N LEU A 580 45.29 35.41 -52.89
CA LEU A 580 46.54 35.76 -52.21
C LEU A 580 46.36 35.97 -50.70
N THR A 581 45.17 35.67 -50.18
CA THR A 581 44.80 35.84 -48.75
C THR A 581 44.38 34.54 -48.08
N ASN A 582 44.02 33.51 -48.85
CA ASN A 582 43.68 32.20 -48.30
C ASN A 582 44.89 31.55 -47.62
N VAL A 583 44.61 30.85 -46.52
CA VAL A 583 45.61 30.05 -45.81
C VAL A 583 45.12 28.62 -45.84
N LEU A 584 45.93 27.74 -46.42
CA LEU A 584 45.61 26.33 -46.57
C LEU A 584 46.40 25.52 -45.57
N THR A 585 45.74 24.58 -44.88
CA THR A 585 46.39 23.54 -44.10
C THR A 585 46.08 22.19 -44.70
N LEU A 586 47.10 21.59 -45.27
CA LEU A 586 47.06 20.26 -45.83
C LEU A 586 47.50 19.26 -44.76
N TYR A 587 46.66 18.27 -44.51
CA TYR A 587 46.96 17.09 -43.73
C TYR A 587 46.95 15.90 -44.67
N ILE A 588 47.98 15.06 -44.58
CA ILE A 588 48.01 13.80 -45.28
C ILE A 588 48.50 12.75 -44.28
N ALA A 589 47.84 11.61 -44.24
CA ALA A 589 48.16 10.54 -43.30
C ALA A 589 48.11 9.18 -43.99
N ALA A 590 49.03 8.30 -43.62
CA ALA A 590 48.98 6.89 -43.98
C ALA A 590 49.30 6.08 -42.74
N THR A 591 48.52 5.04 -42.47
CA THR A 591 48.83 4.09 -41.40
C THR A 591 50.02 3.19 -41.80
N PRO A 592 50.74 2.58 -40.85
CA PRO A 592 51.84 1.66 -41.16
C PRO A 592 51.34 0.51 -42.04
N ASN A 593 51.95 0.36 -43.23
CA ASN A 593 51.53 -0.61 -44.25
C ASN A 593 50.04 -0.49 -44.65
N GLY A 594 49.48 0.72 -44.54
CA GLY A 594 48.10 1.03 -44.91
C GLY A 594 47.86 0.87 -46.41
N ALA A 595 46.68 0.35 -46.76
CA ALA A 595 46.23 0.20 -48.15
C ALA A 595 45.70 1.51 -48.76
N ASP A 596 45.58 2.55 -47.94
CA ASP A 596 45.02 3.85 -48.28
C ASP A 596 45.87 5.02 -47.75
N ILE A 597 45.60 6.21 -48.30
CA ILE A 597 46.14 7.48 -47.80
C ILE A 597 44.96 8.41 -47.55
N GLY A 598 44.84 8.89 -46.31
CA GLY A 598 43.89 9.93 -45.94
C GLY A 598 44.45 11.31 -46.28
N VAL A 599 43.65 12.16 -46.90
CA VAL A 599 43.99 13.56 -47.20
C VAL A 599 42.89 14.45 -46.65
N ARG A 600 43.27 15.52 -45.97
CA ARG A 600 42.36 16.59 -45.56
C ARG A 600 42.97 17.94 -45.92
N LEU A 601 42.19 18.81 -46.55
CA LEU A 601 42.56 20.20 -46.77
C LEU A 601 41.58 21.11 -46.05
N VAL A 602 42.10 22.11 -45.34
CA VAL A 602 41.31 23.14 -44.67
C VAL A 602 41.73 24.51 -45.21
N GLU A 603 40.76 25.31 -45.63
CA GLU A 603 40.92 26.73 -45.89
C GLU A 603 40.60 27.48 -44.59
N GLU A 604 41.64 27.99 -43.93
CA GLU A 604 41.58 28.45 -42.53
C GLU A 604 40.85 29.79 -42.35
N VAL A 605 40.66 30.56 -43.42
CA VAL A 605 39.97 31.86 -43.34
C VAL A 605 38.45 31.66 -43.32
N SER A 606 37.94 30.82 -44.21
CA SER A 606 36.50 30.48 -44.34
C SER A 606 36.09 29.30 -43.47
N GLY A 607 37.03 28.45 -43.07
CA GLY A 607 36.77 27.20 -42.36
C GLY A 607 36.32 26.05 -43.27
N ALA A 608 36.28 26.24 -44.59
CA ALA A 608 35.93 25.19 -45.53
C ALA A 608 36.93 24.03 -45.46
N ALA A 609 36.45 22.79 -45.43
CA ALA A 609 37.30 21.60 -45.36
C ALA A 609 36.80 20.51 -46.31
N VAL A 610 37.74 19.77 -46.88
CA VAL A 610 37.49 18.58 -47.71
C VAL A 610 38.36 17.43 -47.24
N GLU A 611 37.85 16.21 -47.33
CA GLU A 611 38.54 14.98 -46.92
C GLU A 611 38.40 13.91 -48.00
N PHE A 612 39.47 13.16 -48.22
CA PHE A 612 39.54 12.10 -49.21
C PHE A 612 40.27 10.88 -48.63
N THR A 613 39.83 9.69 -49.05
CA THR A 613 40.57 8.43 -48.85
C THR A 613 41.02 7.95 -50.21
N ILE A 614 42.33 7.90 -50.44
CA ILE A 614 42.93 7.53 -51.71
C ILE A 614 43.30 6.06 -51.67
N THR A 615 42.79 5.28 -52.62
CA THR A 615 42.99 3.82 -52.71
C THR A 615 43.66 3.37 -54.01
N THR A 616 43.89 4.29 -54.97
CA THR A 616 44.46 4.00 -56.30
C THR A 616 45.38 5.12 -56.75
N ASP A 617 46.27 4.84 -57.73
CA ASP A 617 47.23 5.81 -58.30
C ASP A 617 47.97 6.62 -57.23
N MET A 618 48.43 5.95 -56.18
CA MET A 618 49.12 6.55 -55.05
C MET A 618 50.57 6.04 -54.99
N PRO A 619 51.49 6.75 -54.33
CA PRO A 619 52.86 6.29 -54.20
C PRO A 619 52.94 4.84 -53.70
N ALA A 620 53.79 4.03 -54.34
CA ALA A 620 53.97 2.63 -53.98
C ALA A 620 54.37 2.48 -52.50
N ALA A 621 54.06 1.33 -51.89
CA ALA A 621 54.35 1.04 -50.48
C ALA A 621 55.84 1.24 -50.13
N THR A 622 56.73 0.93 -51.08
CA THR A 622 58.19 1.06 -50.98
C THR A 622 58.74 2.41 -51.45
N GLN A 623 57.89 3.29 -51.99
CA GLN A 623 58.34 4.59 -52.49
C GLN A 623 58.68 5.51 -51.31
N LEU A 624 59.95 5.91 -51.23
CA LEU A 624 60.38 6.95 -50.30
C LEU A 624 59.86 8.31 -50.78
N LEU A 625 59.42 9.13 -49.85
CA LEU A 625 58.81 10.43 -50.10
C LEU A 625 59.53 11.54 -49.33
N SER A 626 59.47 12.74 -49.90
CA SER A 626 60.06 13.94 -49.33
C SER A 626 59.11 15.14 -49.45
N PRO A 627 59.00 16.00 -48.43
CA PRO A 627 58.24 17.24 -48.50
C PRO A 627 58.71 18.14 -49.64
N ARG A 628 57.73 18.71 -50.33
CA ARG A 628 57.93 19.55 -51.50
C ARG A 628 56.95 20.71 -51.48
N ASN A 629 57.49 21.93 -51.53
CA ASN A 629 56.75 23.15 -51.83
C ASN A 629 57.35 23.73 -53.11
N TYR A 630 56.66 23.63 -54.22
CA TYR A 630 57.19 24.01 -55.52
C TYR A 630 56.20 24.90 -56.26
N MET A 631 56.72 25.95 -56.89
CA MET A 631 55.96 26.84 -57.76
C MET A 631 56.87 27.38 -58.86
N ASN A 632 56.38 27.48 -60.10
CA ASN A 632 57.11 28.16 -61.19
C ASN A 632 56.24 29.25 -61.85
N ASN A 633 56.89 30.17 -62.55
CA ASN A 633 56.24 31.27 -63.26
C ASN A 633 55.93 30.97 -64.74
N GLY A 634 56.21 29.75 -65.20
CA GLY A 634 56.06 29.35 -66.60
C GLY A 634 56.82 30.28 -67.56
N ALA A 635 56.24 30.55 -68.73
CA ALA A 635 56.86 31.44 -69.72
C ALA A 635 56.80 32.93 -69.34
N THR A 636 56.22 33.29 -68.18
CA THR A 636 56.08 34.68 -67.74
C THR A 636 57.35 35.17 -67.06
N ALA A 637 57.98 36.24 -67.57
CA ALA A 637 59.16 36.87 -66.98
C ALA A 637 58.81 37.77 -65.77
N ALA A 638 58.24 37.17 -64.73
CA ALA A 638 57.89 37.83 -63.47
C ALA A 638 57.95 36.81 -62.32
N ALA A 639 58.25 37.26 -61.09
CA ALA A 639 58.45 36.36 -59.96
C ALA A 639 57.13 35.73 -59.48
N VAL A 640 57.19 34.50 -58.98
CA VAL A 640 56.14 33.87 -58.16
C VAL A 640 56.62 33.74 -56.72
N ALA A 641 55.70 33.74 -55.78
CA ALA A 641 56.02 33.57 -54.36
C ALA A 641 54.88 32.90 -53.59
N TYR A 642 55.26 32.03 -52.67
CA TYR A 642 54.39 31.48 -51.65
C TYR A 642 55.00 31.71 -50.27
N ASP A 643 54.13 31.72 -49.27
CA ASP A 643 54.49 31.72 -47.86
C ASP A 643 54.18 30.34 -47.25
N CYS A 644 55.03 29.86 -46.35
CA CYS A 644 54.80 28.67 -45.55
C CYS A 644 54.95 29.02 -44.06
N ALA A 645 53.99 28.59 -43.24
CA ALA A 645 53.94 28.85 -41.80
C ALA A 645 54.48 27.67 -40.98
N GLY A 646 54.63 26.50 -41.59
CA GLY A 646 55.16 25.32 -40.95
C GLY A 646 54.95 24.07 -41.78
N VAL A 647 55.95 23.20 -41.74
CA VAL A 647 55.83 21.80 -42.20
C VAL A 647 56.08 20.92 -40.99
N TYR A 648 55.21 19.95 -40.78
CA TYR A 648 55.32 18.92 -39.75
C TYR A 648 55.22 17.56 -40.42
N LEU A 649 56.10 16.66 -40.03
CA LEU A 649 56.04 15.27 -40.42
C LEU A 649 56.36 14.42 -39.20
N GLU A 650 55.60 13.35 -39.05
CA GLU A 650 55.78 12.37 -37.99
C GLU A 650 55.66 10.99 -38.60
N THR A 651 56.55 10.08 -38.22
CA THR A 651 56.46 8.66 -38.59
C THR A 651 56.08 7.83 -37.37
N ASP A 652 55.24 6.82 -37.57
CA ASP A 652 54.79 5.96 -36.47
C ASP A 652 55.91 5.04 -35.95
N TYR A 653 56.86 4.68 -36.82
CA TYR A 653 57.89 3.68 -36.55
C TYR A 653 59.29 4.00 -36.96
#